data_AF-A0A7V2Y8M6-F1
#
_entry.id   AF-A0A7V2Y8M6-F1
#
_cell.length_a   1.000
_cell.length_b   1.000
_cell.length_c   1.000
_cell.angle_alpha   90.00
_cell.angle_beta   90.00
_cell.angle_gamma   90.00
#
_symmetry.space_group_name_H-M   'P 1'
#
loop_
_entity.id
_entity.type
_entity.pdbx_description
1 polymer ?
#
loop_
_entity_poly.entity_id
_entity_poly.type
_entity_poly.pdbx_seq_one_letter_code
_entity_poly.pdbx_strand_id
1 'polypeptide(L)'
;MKDISAIINPSSIAVVGATNRPGSVGRAVFSNILSGGYQGVLYPVNPNSRSVLSVKSYPSLSEIPDQVDLAVIIVPAKSVAKVVEDAAAKGVKGLVVITAGFKEVGGAGIQLEEDLKRVVRSHGLPLVGPNCLGVINTHPSVSMNASFATKMPASGNVAFISQSGALCTAVLDFAAGRNIGFSKFISFGNKADVNEIDLLAYLKEDPDTQVILMYLEDISAGREFIEIAREITWSSKKPMLAIKSGRSPEGAKAASSHTGSLAGSDSAYDAIFMQSGIQRVETIAELFNYALAFSRQPVPKGNKVAIVTNAGGPGIVATDAAIRYGLTLSRFSDSTREKLAQQLPPTASTTNPVDVIGDATHERYEAAIRAILEDEGVDGAIVILTPQAMTDILETAQIVPRVAQGIDKPVLCSFMGIVDVSQGVSYLERNGFPNYTFPEAAARAMASMVRFGELLRLEKRQIRRVAADKEAASQIIRRKLQDSRSYFMPEWEANEILQCYGFPTLKGRLVQEASQLGRALEEVGFPLAMKISSPDIVHKFDAGGVRLKIRSIEEAQAAYREILANAQSFNPEARIQGVLIERMARGGVEVILGATRDPRFGPICMFGLGGTFVEALQDVTFRLAPMWEVSAEIMIRSIKAYKVLQGLRGLPPSDIEAIKDCILRLSQMVSDHPEICELDINPLIVYPEGEGCVVADSRILLSEPRD
;
A
#
# COMPACT_ATOMS: atom_id res chain seq x y z
N MET A 1 -12.42 0.43 -18.12
CA MET A 1 -11.52 1.58 -17.83
C MET A 1 -11.75 2.62 -18.92
N LYS A 2 -11.71 3.89 -18.55
CA LYS A 2 -11.98 5.00 -19.49
C LYS A 2 -10.75 5.33 -20.32
N ASP A 3 -10.97 5.69 -21.58
CA ASP A 3 -9.90 6.27 -22.39
C ASP A 3 -9.70 7.74 -22.00
N ILE A 4 -8.56 8.04 -21.40
CA ILE A 4 -8.18 9.40 -20.99
C ILE A 4 -7.12 10.02 -21.91
N SER A 5 -6.84 9.40 -23.06
CA SER A 5 -5.78 9.83 -23.98
C SER A 5 -5.96 11.27 -24.46
N ALA A 6 -7.20 11.71 -24.68
CA ALA A 6 -7.51 13.08 -25.06
C ALA A 6 -7.23 14.11 -23.94
N ILE A 7 -7.19 13.68 -22.68
CA ILE A 7 -6.82 14.53 -21.54
C ILE A 7 -5.29 14.64 -21.44
N ILE A 8 -4.57 13.55 -21.72
CA ILE A 8 -3.11 13.48 -21.52
C ILE A 8 -2.32 13.94 -22.76
N ASN A 9 -2.82 13.68 -23.96
CA ASN A 9 -2.17 13.99 -25.25
C ASN A 9 -3.13 14.74 -26.22
N PRO A 10 -3.75 15.87 -25.82
CA PRO A 10 -4.63 16.62 -26.70
C PRO A 10 -3.84 17.25 -27.86
N SER A 11 -4.44 17.31 -29.06
CA SER A 11 -3.93 18.12 -30.18
C SER A 11 -4.52 19.53 -30.18
N SER A 12 -5.60 19.75 -29.44
CA SER A 12 -6.24 21.05 -29.26
C SER A 12 -6.84 21.22 -27.86
N ILE A 13 -6.66 22.40 -27.26
CA ILE A 13 -7.11 22.72 -25.91
C ILE A 13 -7.93 24.02 -25.92
N ALA A 14 -9.10 24.01 -25.29
CA ALA A 14 -9.85 25.20 -24.94
C ALA A 14 -9.78 25.48 -23.43
N VAL A 15 -9.42 26.70 -23.04
CA VAL A 15 -9.39 27.13 -21.63
C VAL A 15 -10.61 28.00 -21.35
N VAL A 16 -11.65 27.41 -20.75
CA VAL A 16 -12.90 28.08 -20.41
C VAL A 16 -12.76 28.81 -19.08
N GLY A 17 -12.83 30.14 -19.13
CA GLY A 17 -12.48 31.00 -17.99
C GLY A 17 -11.07 31.60 -18.10
N ALA A 18 -10.39 31.44 -19.24
CA ALA A 18 -9.17 32.20 -19.56
C ALA A 18 -9.44 33.71 -19.42
N THR A 19 -8.49 34.48 -18.91
CA THR A 19 -8.70 35.93 -18.67
C THR A 19 -7.39 36.70 -18.64
N ASN A 20 -7.46 38.01 -18.88
CA ASN A 20 -6.31 38.91 -18.69
C ASN A 20 -6.11 39.34 -17.23
N ARG A 21 -7.04 39.05 -16.31
CA ARG A 21 -6.93 39.50 -14.91
C ARG A 21 -5.67 38.91 -14.23
N PRO A 22 -4.71 39.74 -13.79
CA PRO A 22 -3.54 39.29 -13.04
C PRO A 22 -3.95 38.52 -11.78
N GLY A 23 -3.16 37.51 -11.40
CA GLY A 23 -3.40 36.68 -10.21
C GLY A 23 -4.57 35.70 -10.31
N SER A 24 -5.28 35.62 -11.45
CA SER A 24 -6.36 34.63 -11.62
C SER A 24 -5.83 33.27 -12.09
N VAL A 25 -6.49 32.20 -11.63
CA VAL A 25 -6.19 30.82 -12.05
C VAL A 25 -6.35 30.65 -13.57
N GLY A 26 -7.42 31.20 -14.15
CA GLY A 26 -7.65 31.12 -15.60
C GLY A 26 -6.54 31.77 -16.43
N ARG A 27 -5.94 32.88 -15.95
CA ARG A 27 -4.75 33.47 -16.58
C ARG A 27 -3.52 32.58 -16.42
N ALA A 28 -3.31 32.02 -15.23
CA ALA A 28 -2.15 31.17 -14.92
C ALA A 28 -2.14 29.91 -15.80
N VAL A 29 -3.25 29.17 -15.86
CA VAL A 29 -3.39 27.96 -16.69
C VAL A 29 -3.16 28.27 -18.16
N PHE A 30 -3.81 29.29 -18.70
CA PHE A 30 -3.64 29.67 -20.10
C PHE A 30 -2.20 30.08 -20.41
N SER A 31 -1.57 30.86 -19.52
CA SER A 31 -0.17 31.26 -19.63
C SER A 31 0.77 30.06 -19.58
N ASN A 32 0.50 29.08 -18.72
CA ASN A 32 1.36 27.90 -18.53
C ASN A 32 1.35 26.97 -19.73
N ILE A 33 0.20 26.80 -20.40
CA ILE A 33 0.14 26.03 -21.64
C ILE A 33 0.93 26.75 -22.74
N LEU A 34 0.78 28.08 -22.87
CA LEU A 34 1.54 28.89 -23.83
C LEU A 34 3.05 28.85 -23.57
N SER A 35 3.48 29.17 -22.35
CA SER A 35 4.90 29.26 -22.01
C SER A 35 5.57 27.89 -21.83
N GLY A 36 4.78 26.83 -21.60
CA GLY A 36 5.25 25.45 -21.54
C GLY A 36 5.67 24.87 -22.89
N GLY A 37 5.38 25.57 -23.99
CA GLY A 37 5.75 25.13 -25.34
C GLY A 37 4.80 24.07 -25.90
N TYR A 38 3.50 24.14 -25.56
CA TYR A 38 2.49 23.22 -26.07
C TYR A 38 2.52 23.13 -27.61
N GLN A 39 2.48 21.91 -28.14
CA GLN A 39 2.67 21.66 -29.58
C GLN A 39 1.34 21.67 -30.38
N GLY A 40 0.20 21.70 -29.71
CA GLY A 40 -1.13 21.75 -30.34
C GLY A 40 -1.71 23.16 -30.42
N VAL A 41 -3.01 23.25 -30.76
CA VAL A 41 -3.72 24.54 -30.87
C VAL A 41 -4.41 24.92 -29.56
N LEU A 42 -4.26 26.16 -29.13
CA LEU A 42 -4.79 26.64 -27.84
C LEU A 42 -5.80 27.78 -28.01
N TYR A 43 -6.98 27.62 -27.44
CA TYR A 43 -8.10 28.57 -27.52
C TYR A 43 -8.48 29.13 -26.14
N PRO A 44 -8.37 30.44 -25.90
CA PRO A 44 -8.97 31.06 -24.74
C PRO A 44 -10.48 31.25 -24.95
N VAL A 45 -11.29 30.89 -23.96
CA VAL A 45 -12.74 31.12 -23.98
C VAL A 45 -13.14 32.07 -22.84
N ASN A 46 -13.60 33.26 -23.24
CA ASN A 46 -14.06 34.33 -22.35
C ASN A 46 -15.08 35.25 -23.06
N PRO A 47 -16.32 35.40 -22.54
CA PRO A 47 -17.37 36.19 -23.17
C PRO A 47 -17.09 37.71 -23.19
N ASN A 48 -16.22 38.19 -22.30
CA ASN A 48 -15.99 39.62 -22.08
C ASN A 48 -14.65 40.10 -22.68
N SER A 49 -13.84 39.20 -23.23
CA SER A 49 -12.50 39.52 -23.74
C SER A 49 -12.38 39.15 -25.21
N ARG A 50 -11.98 40.11 -26.06
CA ARG A 50 -11.67 39.83 -27.47
C ARG A 50 -10.35 39.06 -27.66
N SER A 51 -9.43 39.19 -26.71
CA SER A 51 -8.14 38.49 -26.70
C SER A 51 -7.68 38.23 -25.26
N VAL A 52 -6.99 37.12 -25.03
CA VAL A 52 -6.32 36.79 -23.76
C VAL A 52 -4.85 36.52 -24.04
N LEU A 53 -3.93 37.23 -23.37
CA LEU A 53 -2.48 37.17 -23.64
C LEU A 53 -2.13 37.29 -25.13
N SER A 54 -2.79 38.22 -25.82
CA SER A 54 -2.64 38.45 -27.27
C SER A 54 -3.09 37.32 -28.20
N VAL A 55 -3.72 36.26 -27.66
CA VAL A 55 -4.37 35.20 -28.44
C VAL A 55 -5.86 35.53 -28.61
N LYS A 56 -6.41 35.33 -29.80
CA LYS A 56 -7.84 35.55 -30.09
C LYS A 56 -8.71 34.72 -29.14
N SER A 57 -9.64 35.38 -28.45
CA SER A 57 -10.56 34.76 -27.51
C SER A 57 -11.93 34.57 -28.14
N TYR A 58 -12.58 33.47 -27.77
CA TYR A 58 -13.94 33.14 -28.20
C TYR A 58 -14.89 33.30 -27.02
N PRO A 59 -16.12 33.79 -27.23
CA PRO A 59 -17.05 33.99 -26.12
C PRO A 59 -17.66 32.68 -25.60
N SER A 60 -17.65 31.61 -26.40
CA SER A 60 -18.18 30.28 -26.07
C SER A 60 -17.38 29.17 -26.78
N LEU A 61 -17.52 27.92 -26.33
CA LEU A 61 -16.87 26.75 -26.96
C LEU A 61 -17.38 26.48 -28.40
N SER A 62 -18.66 26.73 -28.64
CA SER A 62 -19.30 26.50 -29.95
C SER A 62 -18.79 27.43 -31.05
N GLU A 63 -18.29 28.62 -30.68
CA GLU A 63 -17.74 29.60 -31.63
C GLU A 63 -16.30 29.34 -32.05
N ILE A 64 -15.62 28.37 -31.42
CA ILE A 64 -14.32 27.91 -31.91
C ILE A 64 -14.58 27.21 -33.25
N PRO A 65 -13.91 27.60 -34.36
CA PRO A 65 -14.17 26.99 -35.67
C PRO A 65 -13.67 25.55 -35.74
N ASP A 66 -12.53 25.27 -35.10
CA ASP A 66 -11.86 23.99 -35.15
C ASP A 66 -12.40 23.01 -34.10
N GLN A 67 -11.99 21.74 -34.22
CA GLN A 67 -12.24 20.72 -33.20
C GLN A 67 -11.44 21.01 -31.92
N VAL A 68 -11.98 20.58 -30.78
CA VAL A 68 -11.35 20.74 -29.46
C VAL A 68 -11.25 19.36 -28.83
N ASP A 69 -10.05 18.90 -28.50
CA ASP A 69 -9.87 17.60 -27.84
C ASP A 69 -10.11 17.72 -26.32
N LEU A 70 -9.54 18.76 -25.69
CA LEU A 70 -9.59 18.98 -24.25
C LEU A 70 -10.19 20.34 -23.91
N ALA A 71 -11.15 20.38 -22.98
CA ALA A 71 -11.59 21.61 -22.33
C ALA A 71 -11.09 21.67 -20.88
N VAL A 72 -10.34 22.73 -20.54
CA VAL A 72 -9.92 23.05 -19.17
C VAL A 72 -10.86 24.12 -18.61
N ILE A 73 -11.60 23.78 -17.56
CA ILE A 73 -12.73 24.57 -17.07
C ILE A 73 -12.37 25.25 -15.73
N ILE A 74 -12.39 26.58 -15.74
CA ILE A 74 -12.12 27.47 -14.60
C ILE A 74 -13.23 28.54 -14.49
N VAL A 75 -14.48 28.11 -14.39
CA VAL A 75 -15.66 28.97 -14.18
C VAL A 75 -16.28 28.75 -12.80
N PRO A 76 -17.18 29.60 -12.28
CA PRO A 76 -17.85 29.34 -11.00
C PRO A 76 -18.55 27.97 -10.96
N ALA A 77 -18.51 27.27 -9.82
CA ALA A 77 -19.00 25.89 -9.68
C ALA A 77 -20.42 25.67 -10.24
N LYS A 78 -21.34 26.61 -9.99
CA LYS A 78 -22.73 26.59 -10.48
C LYS A 78 -22.86 26.59 -12.01
N SER A 79 -21.84 27.02 -12.73
CA SER A 79 -21.83 27.09 -14.19
C SER A 79 -21.13 25.91 -14.85
N VAL A 80 -20.42 25.07 -14.08
CA VAL A 80 -19.58 23.99 -14.63
C VAL A 80 -20.42 22.97 -15.40
N ALA A 81 -21.54 22.49 -14.83
CA ALA A 81 -22.40 21.51 -15.49
C ALA A 81 -22.87 21.98 -16.88
N LYS A 82 -23.29 23.25 -16.99
CA LYS A 82 -23.67 23.85 -18.27
C LYS A 82 -22.50 23.91 -19.26
N VAL A 83 -21.30 24.28 -18.81
CA VAL A 83 -20.11 24.28 -19.67
C VAL A 83 -19.75 22.88 -20.15
N VAL A 84 -19.99 21.85 -19.33
CA VAL A 84 -19.81 20.45 -19.74
C VAL A 84 -20.82 20.06 -20.83
N GLU A 85 -22.09 20.49 -20.74
CA GLU A 85 -23.06 20.31 -21.82
C GLU A 85 -22.61 21.01 -23.11
N ASP A 86 -22.13 22.25 -23.02
CA ASP A 86 -21.60 23.00 -24.17
C ASP A 86 -20.38 22.29 -24.79
N ALA A 87 -19.50 21.72 -23.95
CA ALA A 87 -18.34 20.94 -24.38
C ALA A 87 -18.76 19.64 -25.08
N ALA A 88 -19.77 18.94 -24.55
CA ALA A 88 -20.33 17.75 -25.18
C ALA A 88 -20.95 18.07 -26.55
N ALA A 89 -21.73 19.15 -26.64
CA ALA A 89 -22.32 19.60 -27.90
C ALA A 89 -21.26 20.00 -28.94
N LYS A 90 -20.11 20.54 -28.49
CA LYS A 90 -18.96 20.85 -29.35
C LYS A 90 -18.17 19.61 -29.79
N GLY A 91 -18.40 18.45 -29.17
CA GLY A 91 -17.65 17.22 -29.45
C GLY A 91 -16.28 17.18 -28.77
N VAL A 92 -16.12 17.88 -27.65
CA VAL A 92 -14.92 17.77 -26.80
C VAL A 92 -14.75 16.34 -26.33
N LYS A 93 -13.51 15.83 -26.27
CA LYS A 93 -13.21 14.42 -25.95
C LYS A 93 -12.77 14.20 -24.51
N GLY A 94 -12.33 15.24 -23.80
CA GLY A 94 -11.90 15.15 -22.41
C GLY A 94 -12.00 16.48 -21.66
N LEU A 95 -12.11 16.38 -20.34
CA LEU A 95 -12.36 17.54 -19.48
C LEU A 95 -11.38 17.57 -18.31
N VAL A 96 -10.89 18.76 -17.98
CA VAL A 96 -10.18 19.03 -16.72
C VAL A 96 -10.92 20.15 -16.00
N VAL A 97 -11.56 19.83 -14.87
CA VAL A 97 -12.25 20.83 -14.06
C VAL A 97 -11.36 21.23 -12.88
N ILE A 98 -10.82 22.44 -12.97
CA ILE A 98 -9.98 23.01 -11.92
C ILE A 98 -10.84 23.60 -10.79
N THR A 99 -12.02 24.11 -11.13
CA THR A 99 -12.96 24.76 -10.21
C THR A 99 -13.23 23.94 -8.95
N ALA A 100 -13.10 24.57 -7.79
CA ALA A 100 -13.54 24.08 -6.49
C ALA A 100 -14.96 24.57 -6.14
N GLY A 101 -15.49 24.16 -4.98
CA GLY A 101 -16.85 24.44 -4.50
C GLY A 101 -17.83 23.26 -4.66
N PHE A 102 -17.32 22.02 -4.67
CA PHE A 102 -18.09 20.79 -4.87
C PHE A 102 -18.21 20.00 -3.56
N LYS A 103 -18.10 18.66 -3.57
CA LYS A 103 -18.35 17.84 -2.35
C LYS A 103 -17.47 18.23 -1.16
N GLU A 104 -16.28 18.77 -1.40
CA GLU A 104 -15.29 19.13 -0.38
C GLU A 104 -15.76 20.28 0.54
N VAL A 105 -16.72 21.10 0.09
CA VAL A 105 -17.32 22.16 0.92
C VAL A 105 -18.60 21.71 1.63
N GLY A 106 -19.07 20.48 1.38
CA GLY A 106 -20.33 19.96 1.90
C GLY A 106 -21.58 20.72 1.42
N GLY A 107 -22.72 20.45 2.06
CA GLY A 107 -23.98 21.15 1.79
C GLY A 107 -24.38 21.12 0.31
N ALA A 108 -24.62 22.30 -0.28
CA ALA A 108 -24.99 22.44 -1.69
C ALA A 108 -23.91 21.94 -2.67
N GLY A 109 -22.64 21.90 -2.26
CA GLY A 109 -21.54 21.43 -3.09
C GLY A 109 -21.62 19.94 -3.45
N ILE A 110 -22.21 19.12 -2.57
CA ILE A 110 -22.48 17.69 -2.84
C ILE A 110 -23.44 17.57 -4.03
N GLN A 111 -24.54 18.33 -4.01
CA GLN A 111 -25.52 18.29 -5.10
C GLN A 111 -24.93 18.79 -6.43
N LEU A 112 -24.09 19.83 -6.39
CA LEU A 112 -23.38 20.31 -7.58
C LEU A 112 -22.47 19.24 -8.19
N GLU A 113 -21.81 18.43 -7.35
CA GLU A 113 -20.96 17.34 -7.85
C GLU A 113 -21.80 16.20 -8.43
N GLU A 114 -22.93 15.85 -7.81
CA GLU A 114 -23.84 14.84 -8.35
C GLU A 114 -24.47 15.25 -9.68
N ASP A 115 -24.83 16.53 -9.83
CA ASP A 115 -25.30 17.07 -11.11
C ASP A 115 -24.18 17.03 -12.16
N LEU A 116 -22.94 17.40 -11.80
CA LEU A 116 -21.78 17.27 -12.67
C LEU A 116 -21.57 15.81 -13.12
N LYS A 117 -21.55 14.86 -12.19
CA LYS A 117 -21.41 13.42 -12.48
C LYS A 117 -22.50 12.94 -13.44
N ARG A 118 -23.75 13.38 -13.26
CA ARG A 118 -24.87 12.99 -14.11
C ARG A 118 -24.63 13.42 -15.57
N VAL A 119 -24.26 14.69 -15.77
CA VAL A 119 -24.02 15.27 -17.10
C VAL A 119 -22.82 14.61 -17.79
N VAL A 120 -21.73 14.40 -17.04
CA VAL A 120 -20.51 13.77 -17.54
C VAL A 120 -20.80 12.34 -18.01
N ARG A 121 -21.55 11.56 -17.20
CA ARG A 121 -21.94 10.19 -17.53
C ARG A 121 -22.90 10.12 -18.71
N SER A 122 -23.87 11.04 -18.83
CA SER A 122 -24.83 11.02 -19.95
C SER A 122 -24.17 11.27 -21.31
N HIS A 123 -23.01 11.93 -21.33
CA HIS A 123 -22.25 12.21 -22.56
C HIS A 123 -21.03 11.29 -22.75
N GLY A 124 -20.70 10.43 -21.78
CA GLY A 124 -19.53 9.56 -21.87
C GLY A 124 -18.20 10.31 -21.94
N LEU A 125 -18.12 11.52 -21.38
CA LEU A 125 -16.92 12.35 -21.41
C LEU A 125 -16.03 12.07 -20.20
N PRO A 126 -14.76 11.68 -20.36
CA PRO A 126 -13.86 11.54 -19.22
C PRO A 126 -13.55 12.91 -18.59
N LEU A 127 -13.64 12.99 -17.26
CA LEU A 127 -13.36 14.21 -16.51
C LEU A 127 -12.36 13.98 -15.38
N VAL A 128 -11.26 14.75 -15.39
CA VAL A 128 -10.33 14.88 -14.25
C VAL A 128 -10.78 16.05 -13.36
N GLY A 129 -10.85 15.82 -12.05
CA GLY A 129 -11.35 16.77 -11.06
C GLY A 129 -12.76 16.42 -10.54
N PRO A 130 -13.57 17.41 -10.11
CA PRO A 130 -13.24 18.83 -9.98
C PRO A 130 -12.22 19.09 -8.86
N ASN A 131 -11.99 20.36 -8.51
CA ASN A 131 -11.11 20.77 -7.42
C ASN A 131 -9.70 20.15 -7.52
N CYS A 132 -9.04 20.38 -8.65
CA CYS A 132 -7.72 19.82 -8.92
C CYS A 132 -6.73 20.90 -9.36
N LEU A 133 -5.42 20.61 -9.26
CA LEU A 133 -4.38 21.49 -9.80
C LEU A 133 -4.40 21.51 -11.34
N GLY A 134 -4.73 20.39 -11.96
CA GLY A 134 -4.70 20.16 -13.41
C GLY A 134 -3.76 19.03 -13.82
N VAL A 135 -3.41 18.99 -15.11
CA VAL A 135 -2.68 17.90 -15.76
C VAL A 135 -1.46 18.46 -16.49
N ILE A 136 -0.32 17.77 -16.36
CA ILE A 136 0.92 18.10 -17.07
C ILE A 136 1.42 16.85 -17.80
N ASN A 137 1.82 17.04 -19.06
CA ASN A 137 2.54 16.07 -19.86
C ASN A 137 3.82 16.73 -20.38
N THR A 138 4.97 16.22 -19.95
CA THR A 138 6.29 16.79 -20.25
C THR A 138 6.92 16.20 -21.51
N HIS A 139 6.27 15.23 -22.17
CA HIS A 139 6.79 14.66 -23.39
C HIS A 139 6.99 15.77 -24.42
N PRO A 140 8.18 15.91 -25.06
CA PRO A 140 8.49 17.06 -25.92
C PRO A 140 7.51 17.29 -27.08
N SER A 141 6.87 16.23 -27.59
CA SER A 141 5.85 16.34 -28.65
C SER A 141 4.50 16.86 -28.17
N VAL A 142 4.29 16.97 -26.85
CA VAL A 142 3.04 17.48 -26.25
C VAL A 142 3.34 18.77 -25.50
N SER A 143 4.28 18.75 -24.55
CA SER A 143 4.74 19.91 -23.77
C SER A 143 3.59 20.71 -23.15
N MET A 144 2.66 20.00 -22.50
CA MET A 144 1.44 20.58 -21.95
C MET A 144 1.54 20.79 -20.44
N ASN A 145 1.30 22.02 -19.99
CA ASN A 145 1.06 22.34 -18.58
C ASN A 145 -0.35 22.94 -18.41
N ALA A 146 -1.37 22.08 -18.43
CA ALA A 146 -2.77 22.44 -18.20
C ALA A 146 -3.09 22.52 -16.70
N SER A 147 -2.29 23.27 -15.96
CA SER A 147 -2.37 23.44 -14.52
C SER A 147 -2.02 24.87 -14.10
N PHE A 148 -2.28 25.24 -12.85
CA PHE A 148 -1.80 26.51 -12.29
C PHE A 148 -0.54 26.36 -11.41
N ALA A 149 0.26 25.31 -11.65
CA ALA A 149 1.60 25.21 -11.09
C ALA A 149 2.48 26.39 -11.52
N THR A 150 3.48 26.75 -10.71
CA THR A 150 4.32 27.92 -10.99
C THR A 150 5.30 27.72 -12.15
N LYS A 151 5.63 26.46 -12.49
CA LYS A 151 6.64 26.11 -13.50
C LYS A 151 6.27 24.81 -14.22
N MET A 152 6.76 24.67 -15.45
CA MET A 152 6.80 23.40 -16.17
C MET A 152 7.90 22.51 -15.55
N PRO A 153 7.60 21.30 -15.06
CA PRO A 153 8.64 20.39 -14.60
C PRO A 153 9.54 19.93 -15.74
N ALA A 154 10.75 19.48 -15.39
CA ALA A 154 11.63 18.81 -16.34
C ALA A 154 10.99 17.51 -16.85
N SER A 155 11.28 17.17 -18.10
CA SER A 155 10.89 15.88 -18.67
C SER A 155 11.71 14.75 -18.05
N GLY A 156 11.09 13.60 -17.85
CA GLY A 156 11.69 12.39 -17.30
C GLY A 156 10.72 11.22 -17.35
N ASN A 157 10.97 10.20 -16.54
CA ASN A 157 10.27 8.92 -16.62
C ASN A 157 9.39 8.59 -15.40
N VAL A 158 9.17 9.58 -14.52
CA VAL A 158 8.38 9.43 -13.31
C VAL A 158 6.97 9.99 -13.53
N ALA A 159 5.94 9.18 -13.32
CA ALA A 159 4.58 9.69 -13.23
C ALA A 159 4.23 10.02 -11.77
N PHE A 160 3.55 11.13 -11.53
CA PHE A 160 3.01 11.48 -10.20
C PHE A 160 1.51 11.74 -10.30
N ILE A 161 0.72 10.99 -9.54
CA ILE A 161 -0.73 11.19 -9.41
C ILE A 161 -1.07 11.55 -7.96
N SER A 162 -1.92 12.55 -7.77
CA SER A 162 -2.27 13.04 -6.43
C SER A 162 -3.70 13.55 -6.32
N GLN A 163 -4.37 13.18 -5.23
CA GLN A 163 -5.65 13.75 -4.83
C GLN A 163 -5.50 15.15 -4.22
N SER A 164 -4.32 15.48 -3.67
CA SER A 164 -4.04 16.80 -3.07
C SER A 164 -3.36 17.74 -4.07
N GLY A 165 -4.07 18.81 -4.47
CA GLY A 165 -3.53 19.85 -5.34
C GLY A 165 -2.49 20.75 -4.67
N ALA A 166 -2.65 21.07 -3.39
CA ALA A 166 -1.68 21.91 -2.66
C ALA A 166 -0.35 21.18 -2.43
N LEU A 167 -0.41 19.87 -2.17
CA LEU A 167 0.81 19.07 -2.06
C LEU A 167 1.58 19.02 -3.38
N CYS A 168 0.87 18.99 -4.51
CA CYS A 168 1.49 18.97 -5.83
C CYS A 168 2.43 20.16 -6.08
N THR A 169 2.08 21.36 -5.62
CA THR A 169 2.91 22.55 -5.86
C THR A 169 4.22 22.49 -5.08
N ALA A 170 4.18 22.00 -3.83
CA ALA A 170 5.38 21.79 -3.02
C ALA A 170 6.25 20.65 -3.60
N VAL A 171 5.60 19.59 -4.08
CA VAL A 171 6.25 18.47 -4.77
C VAL A 171 7.01 18.93 -6.01
N LEU A 172 6.41 19.76 -6.86
CA LEU A 172 7.05 20.24 -8.10
C LEU A 172 8.29 21.08 -7.80
N ASP A 173 8.23 21.95 -6.79
CA ASP A 173 9.36 22.77 -6.35
C ASP A 173 10.50 21.90 -5.79
N PHE A 174 10.16 20.93 -4.93
CA PHE A 174 11.12 19.98 -4.39
C PHE A 174 11.78 19.12 -5.48
N ALA A 175 11.00 18.60 -6.42
CA ALA A 175 11.47 17.78 -7.52
C ALA A 175 12.45 18.55 -8.43
N ALA A 176 12.19 19.84 -8.69
CA ALA A 176 13.09 20.71 -9.43
C ALA A 176 14.46 20.85 -8.74
N GLY A 177 14.47 20.98 -7.41
CA GLY A 177 15.72 21.03 -6.62
C GLY A 177 16.50 19.71 -6.57
N ARG A 178 15.89 18.59 -6.97
CA ARG A 178 16.48 17.24 -6.98
C ARG A 178 16.67 16.65 -8.39
N ASN A 179 16.48 17.47 -9.43
CA ASN A 179 16.56 17.05 -10.84
C ASN A 179 15.65 15.85 -11.17
N ILE A 180 14.49 15.75 -10.53
CA ILE A 180 13.51 14.70 -10.81
C ILE A 180 12.64 15.16 -11.99
N GLY A 181 12.78 14.47 -13.11
CA GLY A 181 11.94 14.69 -14.29
C GLY A 181 10.69 13.83 -14.23
N PHE A 182 9.54 14.42 -14.59
CA PHE A 182 8.28 13.70 -14.66
C PHE A 182 7.96 13.33 -16.11
N SER A 183 7.29 12.21 -16.35
CA SER A 183 6.61 11.90 -17.62
C SER A 183 5.24 12.56 -17.63
N LYS A 184 4.44 12.28 -16.59
CA LYS A 184 3.07 12.76 -16.39
C LYS A 184 2.92 13.27 -14.95
N PHE A 185 2.22 14.38 -14.76
CA PHE A 185 1.94 14.93 -13.44
C PHE A 185 0.47 15.32 -13.35
N ILE A 186 -0.30 14.61 -12.52
CA ILE A 186 -1.76 14.63 -12.57
C ILE A 186 -2.32 14.86 -11.18
N SER A 187 -2.92 16.03 -10.97
CA SER A 187 -3.81 16.25 -9.84
C SER A 187 -5.23 15.94 -10.28
N PHE A 188 -5.90 15.02 -9.59
CA PHE A 188 -7.24 14.56 -9.98
C PHE A 188 -8.33 14.89 -8.94
N GLY A 189 -7.94 15.54 -7.84
CA GLY A 189 -8.84 16.22 -6.92
C GLY A 189 -9.95 15.32 -6.39
N ASN A 190 -11.19 15.80 -6.51
CA ASN A 190 -12.38 15.13 -6.01
C ASN A 190 -12.70 13.82 -6.73
N LYS A 191 -12.04 13.49 -7.86
CA LYS A 191 -12.26 12.24 -8.60
C LYS A 191 -13.73 11.95 -8.90
N ALA A 192 -14.47 12.96 -9.35
CA ALA A 192 -15.90 12.82 -9.63
C ALA A 192 -16.17 11.83 -10.78
N ASP A 193 -15.23 11.69 -11.70
CA ASP A 193 -15.35 10.77 -12.84
C ASP A 193 -14.09 9.92 -13.06
N VAL A 194 -12.99 10.49 -13.56
CA VAL A 194 -11.69 9.81 -13.68
C VAL A 194 -11.10 9.65 -12.28
N ASN A 195 -10.69 8.43 -11.94
CA ASN A 195 -10.10 8.09 -10.65
C ASN A 195 -8.73 7.44 -10.82
N GLU A 196 -8.10 7.06 -9.70
CA GLU A 196 -6.78 6.43 -9.67
C GLU A 196 -6.66 5.15 -10.52
N ILE A 197 -7.74 4.38 -10.70
CA ILE A 197 -7.73 3.14 -11.49
C ILE A 197 -7.59 3.48 -12.98
N ASP A 198 -8.35 4.46 -13.48
CA ASP A 198 -8.24 4.91 -14.88
C ASP A 198 -6.86 5.53 -15.16
N LEU A 199 -6.30 6.29 -14.21
CA LEU A 199 -4.96 6.86 -14.33
C LEU A 199 -3.89 5.76 -14.37
N LEU A 200 -3.98 4.77 -13.47
CA LEU A 200 -3.06 3.63 -13.44
C LEU A 200 -3.18 2.80 -14.72
N ALA A 201 -4.37 2.62 -15.26
CA ALA A 201 -4.60 1.93 -16.54
C ALA A 201 -3.84 2.58 -17.70
N TYR A 202 -3.90 3.91 -17.78
CA TYR A 202 -3.13 4.67 -18.77
C TYR A 202 -1.61 4.52 -18.52
N LEU A 203 -1.16 4.73 -17.28
CA LEU A 203 0.26 4.71 -16.93
C LEU A 203 0.91 3.32 -17.06
N LYS A 204 0.11 2.25 -16.96
CA LYS A 204 0.54 0.87 -17.23
C LYS A 204 1.11 0.75 -18.64
N GLU A 205 0.40 1.30 -19.62
CA GLU A 205 0.74 1.20 -21.05
C GLU A 205 1.64 2.35 -21.54
N ASP A 206 1.79 3.44 -20.76
CA ASP A 206 2.61 4.60 -21.15
C ASP A 206 4.12 4.28 -21.21
N PRO A 207 4.77 4.29 -22.39
CA PRO A 207 6.18 3.93 -22.53
C PRO A 207 7.12 4.94 -21.86
N ASP A 208 6.69 6.19 -21.72
CA ASP A 208 7.48 7.26 -21.08
C ASP A 208 7.57 7.04 -19.56
N THR A 209 6.63 6.30 -18.98
CA THR A 209 6.54 6.12 -17.53
C THR A 209 7.19 4.82 -17.11
N GLN A 210 8.23 4.93 -16.28
CA GLN A 210 8.94 3.80 -15.68
C GLN A 210 8.65 3.65 -14.18
N VAL A 211 8.38 4.77 -13.48
CA VAL A 211 8.06 4.78 -12.03
C VAL A 211 6.77 5.55 -11.81
N ILE A 212 5.88 5.03 -10.97
CA ILE A 212 4.60 5.67 -10.63
C ILE A 212 4.60 6.05 -9.15
N LEU A 213 4.36 7.33 -8.88
CA LEU A 213 4.23 7.88 -7.55
C LEU A 213 2.78 8.26 -7.28
N MET A 214 2.30 7.94 -6.08
CA MET A 214 0.91 8.17 -5.70
C MET A 214 0.83 8.87 -4.35
N TYR A 215 -0.01 9.90 -4.27
CA TYR A 215 -0.53 10.41 -3.01
C TYR A 215 -2.03 10.14 -2.95
N LEU A 216 -2.43 9.25 -2.05
CA LEU A 216 -3.79 8.74 -1.93
C LEU A 216 -4.37 9.13 -0.56
N GLU A 217 -5.54 9.75 -0.56
CA GLU A 217 -6.36 10.02 0.62
C GLU A 217 -7.38 8.89 0.79
N ASP A 218 -8.00 8.46 -0.32
CA ASP A 218 -8.85 7.27 -0.39
C ASP A 218 -8.83 6.55 -1.76
N ILE A 219 -9.24 5.28 -1.80
CA ILE A 219 -9.40 4.46 -3.02
C ILE A 219 -10.88 4.24 -3.31
N SER A 220 -11.24 4.32 -4.59
CA SER A 220 -12.61 4.29 -5.10
C SER A 220 -13.19 2.87 -5.15
N ALA A 221 -12.44 1.90 -5.70
CA ALA A 221 -12.84 0.50 -5.76
C ALA A 221 -11.63 -0.40 -5.49
N GLY A 222 -11.55 -1.00 -4.29
CA GLY A 222 -10.34 -1.69 -3.86
C GLY A 222 -9.97 -2.89 -4.72
N ARG A 223 -10.95 -3.68 -5.18
CA ARG A 223 -10.69 -4.87 -5.99
C ARG A 223 -10.09 -4.52 -7.35
N GLU A 224 -10.73 -3.61 -8.08
CA GLU A 224 -10.23 -3.13 -9.38
C GLU A 224 -8.87 -2.44 -9.22
N PHE A 225 -8.67 -1.68 -8.14
CA PHE A 225 -7.38 -1.07 -7.81
C PHE A 225 -6.27 -2.11 -7.60
N ILE A 226 -6.55 -3.18 -6.85
CA ILE A 226 -5.59 -4.28 -6.65
C ILE A 226 -5.27 -4.98 -7.96
N GLU A 227 -6.27 -5.23 -8.80
CA GLU A 227 -6.11 -5.90 -10.09
C GLU A 227 -5.21 -5.09 -11.03
N ILE A 228 -5.48 -3.79 -11.20
CA ILE A 228 -4.64 -2.96 -12.08
C ILE A 228 -3.23 -2.77 -11.52
N ALA A 229 -3.10 -2.58 -10.21
CA ALA A 229 -1.80 -2.47 -9.56
C ALA A 229 -1.00 -3.79 -9.68
N ARG A 230 -1.67 -4.94 -9.61
CA ARG A 230 -1.04 -6.24 -9.89
C ARG A 230 -0.51 -6.32 -11.33
N GLU A 231 -1.31 -5.91 -12.30
CA GLU A 231 -0.86 -5.89 -13.70
C GLU A 231 0.37 -4.99 -13.89
N ILE A 232 0.38 -3.80 -13.29
CA ILE A 232 1.51 -2.87 -13.36
C ILE A 232 2.77 -3.49 -12.72
N THR A 233 2.64 -4.04 -11.52
CA THR A 233 3.78 -4.62 -10.79
C THR A 233 4.33 -5.83 -11.53
N TRP A 234 3.49 -6.79 -11.91
CA TRP A 234 3.98 -8.11 -12.34
C TRP A 234 4.05 -8.30 -13.84
N SER A 235 3.23 -7.59 -14.62
CA SER A 235 3.25 -7.65 -16.08
C SER A 235 4.16 -6.56 -16.64
N SER A 236 3.92 -5.31 -16.26
CA SER A 236 4.69 -4.16 -16.76
C SER A 236 5.99 -3.91 -15.97
N LYS A 237 6.15 -4.51 -14.79
CA LYS A 237 7.35 -4.39 -13.92
C LYS A 237 7.70 -2.96 -13.53
N LYS A 238 6.70 -2.07 -13.47
CA LYS A 238 6.89 -0.67 -13.09
C LYS A 238 6.75 -0.51 -11.57
N PRO A 239 7.76 0.04 -10.86
CA PRO A 239 7.63 0.32 -9.44
C PRO A 239 6.53 1.35 -9.16
N MET A 240 5.68 1.04 -8.19
CA MET A 240 4.66 1.95 -7.67
C MET A 240 4.98 2.32 -6.22
N LEU A 241 5.09 3.61 -5.94
CA LEU A 241 5.36 4.14 -4.61
C LEU A 241 4.18 4.99 -4.14
N ALA A 242 3.62 4.69 -2.97
CA ALA A 242 2.42 5.36 -2.48
C ALA A 242 2.56 5.92 -1.07
N ILE A 243 2.12 7.17 -0.89
CA ILE A 243 1.83 7.74 0.43
C ILE A 243 0.32 7.66 0.65
N LYS A 244 -0.06 7.06 1.78
CA LYS A 244 -1.43 7.08 2.30
C LYS A 244 -1.53 8.09 3.44
N SER A 245 -2.35 9.13 3.25
CA SER A 245 -2.67 10.10 4.31
C SER A 245 -3.70 9.53 5.30
N GLY A 246 -3.90 10.17 6.45
CA GLY A 246 -4.92 9.76 7.43
C GLY A 246 -4.68 8.40 8.10
N ARG A 247 -3.42 8.14 8.50
CA ARG A 247 -2.98 6.86 9.11
C ARG A 247 -3.44 6.66 10.54
N SER A 248 -3.54 7.73 11.32
CA SER A 248 -4.07 7.69 12.69
C SER A 248 -5.59 7.94 12.70
N PRO A 249 -6.31 7.58 13.77
CA PRO A 249 -7.73 7.92 13.92
C PRO A 249 -8.01 9.42 13.73
N GLU A 250 -7.14 10.29 14.24
CA GLU A 250 -7.23 11.75 14.11
C GLU A 250 -6.93 12.20 12.68
N GLY A 251 -5.90 11.64 12.05
CA GLY A 251 -5.57 11.93 10.66
C GLY A 251 -6.67 11.47 9.71
N ALA A 252 -7.28 10.31 9.97
CA ALA A 252 -8.41 9.78 9.22
C ALA A 252 -9.63 10.71 9.31
N LYS A 253 -9.93 11.22 10.51
CA LYS A 253 -10.96 12.25 10.71
C LYS A 253 -10.64 13.54 9.95
N ALA A 254 -9.40 14.01 9.99
CA ALA A 254 -8.97 15.21 9.28
C ALA A 254 -9.10 15.06 7.74
N ALA A 255 -8.65 13.93 7.19
CA ALA A 255 -8.79 13.61 5.77
C ALA A 255 -10.27 13.48 5.36
N SER A 256 -11.11 12.92 6.23
CA SER A 256 -12.53 12.80 5.97
C SER A 256 -13.23 14.17 5.89
N SER A 257 -12.94 15.06 6.84
CA SER A 257 -13.44 16.44 6.82
C SER A 257 -12.93 17.26 5.64
N HIS A 258 -11.70 16.98 5.17
CA HIS A 258 -11.09 17.67 4.02
C HIS A 258 -11.72 17.25 2.68
N THR A 259 -12.05 15.97 2.51
CA THR A 259 -12.54 15.42 1.23
C THR A 259 -14.05 15.29 1.14
N GLY A 260 -14.74 15.34 2.28
CA GLY A 260 -16.16 14.97 2.37
C GLY A 260 -16.41 13.47 2.18
N SER A 261 -15.37 12.62 2.26
CA SER A 261 -15.47 11.16 2.12
C SER A 261 -15.08 10.45 3.42
N LEU A 262 -15.65 9.28 3.71
CA LEU A 262 -15.19 8.48 4.86
C LEU A 262 -13.74 8.02 4.63
N ALA A 263 -12.88 8.11 5.62
CA ALA A 263 -11.54 7.51 5.55
C ALA A 263 -11.65 6.00 5.79
N GLY A 264 -11.04 5.19 4.93
CA GLY A 264 -10.98 3.73 5.12
C GLY A 264 -9.92 3.34 6.17
N SER A 265 -9.98 2.10 6.68
CA SER A 265 -9.06 1.61 7.70
C SER A 265 -7.61 1.57 7.19
N ASP A 266 -6.65 2.10 7.97
CA ASP A 266 -5.23 2.09 7.60
C ASP A 266 -4.68 0.68 7.37
N SER A 267 -5.17 -0.29 8.15
CA SER A 267 -4.83 -1.71 8.00
C SER A 267 -5.31 -2.30 6.68
N ALA A 268 -6.45 -1.82 6.16
CA ALA A 268 -6.97 -2.24 4.86
C ALA A 268 -6.08 -1.72 3.73
N TYR A 269 -5.64 -0.45 3.79
CA TYR A 269 -4.70 0.10 2.81
C TYR A 269 -3.34 -0.60 2.83
N ASP A 270 -2.85 -0.95 4.03
CA ASP A 270 -1.62 -1.72 4.16
C ASP A 270 -1.72 -3.09 3.48
N ALA A 271 -2.81 -3.81 3.73
CA ALA A 271 -3.14 -5.07 3.06
C ALA A 271 -3.20 -4.91 1.53
N ILE A 272 -3.91 -3.88 1.05
CA ILE A 272 -4.05 -3.58 -0.39
C ILE A 272 -2.69 -3.34 -1.03
N PHE A 273 -1.87 -2.45 -0.47
CA PHE A 273 -0.57 -2.09 -1.04
C PHE A 273 0.35 -3.31 -1.09
N MET A 274 0.41 -4.08 -0.01
CA MET A 274 1.24 -5.27 0.03
C MET A 274 0.80 -6.34 -0.99
N GLN A 275 -0.52 -6.59 -1.13
CA GLN A 275 -1.05 -7.59 -2.06
C GLN A 275 -1.03 -7.16 -3.54
N SER A 276 -0.82 -5.88 -3.81
CA SER A 276 -0.77 -5.30 -5.15
C SER A 276 0.64 -4.94 -5.62
N GLY A 277 1.65 -5.09 -4.74
CA GLY A 277 3.05 -4.79 -5.04
C GLY A 277 3.40 -3.30 -4.97
N ILE A 278 2.51 -2.48 -4.41
CA ILE A 278 2.76 -1.07 -4.16
C ILE A 278 3.66 -0.94 -2.92
N GLN A 279 4.76 -0.21 -3.09
CA GLN A 279 5.64 0.13 -1.98
C GLN A 279 5.03 1.30 -1.20
N ARG A 280 4.60 1.02 0.02
CA ARG A 280 4.15 2.06 0.94
C ARG A 280 5.32 2.91 1.40
N VAL A 281 5.13 4.22 1.38
CA VAL A 281 6.13 5.22 1.79
C VAL A 281 5.57 6.09 2.90
N GLU A 282 6.42 6.48 3.86
CA GLU A 282 5.98 7.19 5.06
C GLU A 282 6.04 8.71 4.94
N THR A 283 7.02 9.22 4.19
CA THR A 283 7.24 10.66 4.04
C THR A 283 7.46 11.07 2.59
N ILE A 284 7.19 12.33 2.27
CA ILE A 284 7.43 12.90 0.94
C ILE A 284 8.92 12.85 0.57
N ALA A 285 9.81 13.09 1.54
CA ALA A 285 11.25 12.99 1.33
C ALA A 285 11.67 11.56 0.92
N GLU A 286 11.12 10.55 1.58
CA GLU A 286 11.36 9.15 1.21
C GLU A 286 10.80 8.81 -0.17
N LEU A 287 9.61 9.33 -0.51
CA LEU A 287 8.98 9.06 -1.81
C LEU A 287 9.91 9.47 -2.96
N PHE A 288 10.50 10.67 -2.87
CA PHE A 288 11.44 11.13 -3.88
C PHE A 288 12.80 10.46 -3.81
N ASN A 289 13.31 10.15 -2.62
CA ASN A 289 14.54 9.38 -2.46
C ASN A 289 14.44 8.00 -3.14
N TYR A 290 13.29 7.34 -3.03
CA TYR A 290 13.04 6.06 -3.69
C TYR A 290 12.80 6.25 -5.18
N ALA A 291 12.03 7.28 -5.58
CA ALA A 291 11.78 7.60 -6.98
C ALA A 291 13.09 7.80 -7.76
N LEU A 292 14.07 8.52 -7.18
CA LEU A 292 15.40 8.71 -7.77
C LEU A 292 16.12 7.39 -8.03
N ALA A 293 16.05 6.44 -7.10
CA ALA A 293 16.68 5.14 -7.23
C ALA A 293 16.03 4.32 -8.36
N PHE A 294 14.71 4.14 -8.29
CA PHE A 294 13.95 3.36 -9.29
C PHE A 294 13.97 3.98 -10.69
N SER A 295 14.02 5.31 -10.79
CA SER A 295 14.01 6.04 -12.07
C SER A 295 15.32 5.88 -12.84
N ARG A 296 16.44 5.65 -12.14
CA ARG A 296 17.79 5.79 -12.71
C ARG A 296 18.70 4.58 -12.55
N GLN A 297 18.34 3.61 -11.71
CA GLN A 297 19.18 2.46 -11.39
C GLN A 297 18.42 1.14 -11.59
N PRO A 298 19.11 0.05 -12.02
CA PRO A 298 18.49 -1.26 -12.16
C PRO A 298 18.06 -1.83 -10.80
N VAL A 299 17.04 -2.68 -10.79
CA VAL A 299 16.58 -3.36 -9.57
C VAL A 299 17.64 -4.40 -9.16
N PRO A 300 18.12 -4.41 -7.90
CA PRO A 300 19.16 -5.33 -7.45
C PRO A 300 18.67 -6.77 -7.50
N LYS A 301 19.61 -7.70 -7.76
CA LYS A 301 19.30 -9.13 -7.86
C LYS A 301 19.27 -9.85 -6.50
N GLY A 302 19.55 -9.15 -5.41
CA GLY A 302 19.52 -9.69 -4.06
C GLY A 302 19.80 -8.59 -3.07
N ASN A 303 19.98 -8.96 -1.80
CA ASN A 303 20.13 -8.03 -0.71
C ASN A 303 21.58 -7.87 -0.22
N LYS A 304 22.57 -8.38 -0.95
CA LYS A 304 23.99 -8.28 -0.58
C LYS A 304 24.62 -7.02 -1.15
N VAL A 305 24.91 -6.05 -0.31
CA VAL A 305 25.43 -4.75 -0.73
C VAL A 305 26.90 -4.57 -0.36
N ALA A 306 27.64 -3.89 -1.23
CA ALA A 306 29.00 -3.45 -0.98
C ALA A 306 29.03 -1.95 -0.64
N ILE A 307 29.85 -1.55 0.32
CA ILE A 307 30.01 -0.15 0.70
C ILE A 307 31.45 0.27 0.42
N VAL A 308 31.64 1.39 -0.28
CA VAL A 308 32.94 2.05 -0.48
C VAL A 308 32.89 3.40 0.20
N THR A 309 33.91 3.75 0.98
CA THR A 309 33.98 5.01 1.73
C THR A 309 35.41 5.50 1.87
N ASN A 310 35.65 6.81 1.95
CA ASN A 310 36.93 7.39 2.37
C ASN A 310 36.98 7.71 3.87
N ALA A 311 35.93 7.39 4.61
CA ALA A 311 35.84 7.65 6.05
C ALA A 311 35.10 6.53 6.77
N GLY A 312 35.74 5.98 7.82
CA GLY A 312 35.18 4.90 8.62
C GLY A 312 33.84 5.24 9.29
N GLY A 313 33.68 6.44 9.87
CA GLY A 313 32.45 6.86 10.55
C GLY A 313 31.19 6.75 9.68
N PRO A 314 31.14 7.41 8.51
CA PRO A 314 30.07 7.23 7.53
C PRO A 314 29.86 5.78 7.07
N GLY A 315 30.94 4.99 6.94
CA GLY A 315 30.85 3.57 6.61
C GLY A 315 30.13 2.74 7.69
N ILE A 316 30.35 3.05 8.97
CA ILE A 316 29.66 2.43 10.10
C ILE A 316 28.17 2.81 10.09
N VAL A 317 27.86 4.09 9.92
CA VAL A 317 26.47 4.58 9.83
C VAL A 317 25.71 3.92 8.68
N ALA A 318 26.35 3.80 7.51
CA ALA A 318 25.79 3.11 6.36
C ALA A 318 25.55 1.62 6.63
N THR A 319 26.49 0.97 7.34
CA THR A 319 26.38 -0.44 7.73
C THR A 319 25.19 -0.66 8.67
N ASP A 320 25.07 0.14 9.73
CA ASP A 320 23.95 0.06 10.67
C ASP A 320 22.61 0.27 9.97
N ALA A 321 22.54 1.24 9.06
CA ALA A 321 21.34 1.49 8.27
C ALA A 321 21.03 0.31 7.31
N ALA A 322 22.03 -0.25 6.64
CA ALA A 322 21.87 -1.39 5.75
C ALA A 322 21.26 -2.58 6.50
N ILE A 323 21.85 -2.96 7.66
CA ILE A 323 21.33 -4.07 8.48
C ILE A 323 19.93 -3.76 9.02
N ARG A 324 19.69 -2.54 9.51
CA ARG A 324 18.38 -2.11 10.02
C ARG A 324 17.27 -2.28 8.99
N TYR A 325 17.56 -2.02 7.71
CA TYR A 325 16.59 -2.11 6.63
C TYR A 325 16.57 -3.46 5.91
N GLY A 326 17.25 -4.49 6.44
CA GLY A 326 17.20 -5.87 5.94
C GLY A 326 18.18 -6.17 4.80
N LEU A 327 19.12 -5.28 4.51
CA LEU A 327 20.25 -5.57 3.63
C LEU A 327 21.30 -6.37 4.40
N THR A 328 22.19 -7.02 3.66
CA THR A 328 23.36 -7.71 4.22
C THR A 328 24.63 -7.20 3.55
N LEU A 329 25.74 -7.13 4.28
CA LEU A 329 27.02 -6.81 3.67
C LEU A 329 27.54 -8.03 2.90
N SER A 330 27.90 -7.81 1.63
CA SER A 330 28.51 -8.84 0.79
C SER A 330 29.83 -9.34 1.39
N ARG A 331 30.04 -10.65 1.33
CA ARG A 331 31.36 -11.25 1.55
C ARG A 331 32.05 -11.37 0.20
N PHE A 332 33.08 -10.56 0.00
CA PHE A 332 33.83 -10.57 -1.27
C PHE A 332 34.50 -11.93 -1.52
N SER A 333 34.69 -12.25 -2.79
CA SER A 333 35.51 -13.38 -3.22
C SER A 333 36.99 -13.14 -2.89
N ASP A 334 37.78 -14.20 -2.87
CA ASP A 334 39.22 -14.09 -2.63
C ASP A 334 39.91 -13.29 -3.75
N SER A 335 39.48 -13.48 -5.01
CA SER A 335 39.98 -12.70 -6.15
C SER A 335 39.72 -11.20 -5.98
N THR A 336 38.54 -10.80 -5.50
CA THR A 336 38.22 -9.40 -5.23
C THR A 336 39.08 -8.84 -4.10
N ARG A 337 39.26 -9.61 -3.01
CA ARG A 337 40.15 -9.21 -1.89
C ARG A 337 41.59 -9.01 -2.35
N GLU A 338 42.10 -9.89 -3.21
CA GLU A 338 43.45 -9.79 -3.77
C GLU A 338 43.61 -8.55 -4.66
N LYS A 339 42.65 -8.30 -5.57
CA LYS A 339 42.64 -7.08 -6.40
C LYS A 339 42.67 -5.81 -5.55
N LEU A 340 41.82 -5.75 -4.51
CA LEU A 340 41.77 -4.63 -3.58
C LEU A 340 43.09 -4.45 -2.83
N ALA A 341 43.69 -5.53 -2.32
CA ALA A 341 44.95 -5.48 -1.59
C ALA A 341 46.15 -5.05 -2.46
N GLN A 342 46.12 -5.33 -3.76
CA GLN A 342 47.16 -4.90 -4.70
C GLN A 342 47.06 -3.42 -5.08
N GLN A 343 45.83 -2.89 -5.14
CA GLN A 343 45.56 -1.53 -5.64
C GLN A 343 45.37 -0.48 -4.53
N LEU A 344 45.09 -0.92 -3.30
CA LEU A 344 44.89 -0.05 -2.15
C LEU A 344 46.09 -0.12 -1.20
N PRO A 345 46.38 0.95 -0.44
CA PRO A 345 47.46 0.94 0.53
C PRO A 345 47.19 -0.07 1.67
N PRO A 346 48.22 -0.58 2.36
CA PRO A 346 48.05 -1.54 3.46
C PRO A 346 47.21 -1.03 4.64
N THR A 347 47.01 0.29 4.74
CA THR A 347 46.17 0.94 5.76
C THR A 347 44.68 0.93 5.41
N ALA A 348 44.31 0.67 4.15
CA ALA A 348 42.93 0.57 3.71
C ALA A 348 42.25 -0.72 4.20
N SER A 349 40.93 -0.69 4.36
CA SER A 349 40.15 -1.91 4.58
C SER A 349 39.82 -2.56 3.24
N THR A 350 40.21 -3.82 3.06
CA THR A 350 39.84 -4.66 1.90
C THR A 350 38.63 -5.57 2.19
N THR A 351 38.02 -5.39 3.36
CA THR A 351 36.75 -6.03 3.74
C THR A 351 35.58 -5.11 3.46
N ASN A 352 34.34 -5.50 3.78
CA ASN A 352 33.17 -4.66 3.57
C ASN A 352 32.74 -4.02 4.91
N PRO A 353 32.71 -2.68 5.05
CA PRO A 353 32.99 -1.64 4.05
C PRO A 353 34.46 -1.55 3.59
N VAL A 354 34.66 -1.25 2.31
CA VAL A 354 35.96 -0.92 1.71
C VAL A 354 36.27 0.54 2.06
N ASP A 355 37.17 0.73 3.02
CA ASP A 355 37.64 2.06 3.44
C ASP A 355 38.92 2.42 2.67
N VAL A 356 38.81 3.34 1.72
CA VAL A 356 39.91 3.79 0.86
C VAL A 356 40.82 4.85 1.53
N ILE A 357 40.52 5.19 2.80
CA ILE A 357 41.21 6.17 3.65
C ILE A 357 40.92 7.61 3.23
N GLY A 358 41.03 8.55 4.19
CA GLY A 358 40.62 9.94 4.00
C GLY A 358 41.38 10.71 2.91
N ASP A 359 42.66 10.39 2.72
CA ASP A 359 43.51 10.94 1.67
C ASP A 359 43.28 10.27 0.30
N ALA A 360 42.19 9.51 0.13
CA ALA A 360 41.89 8.82 -1.13
C ALA A 360 41.76 9.80 -2.29
N THR A 361 42.58 9.56 -3.31
CA THR A 361 42.41 10.13 -4.65
C THR A 361 41.31 9.38 -5.39
N HIS A 362 40.87 9.95 -6.51
CA HIS A 362 39.89 9.32 -7.38
C HIS A 362 40.32 7.93 -7.87
N GLU A 363 41.62 7.67 -8.11
CA GLU A 363 42.10 6.35 -8.56
C GLU A 363 41.85 5.23 -7.52
N ARG A 364 41.93 5.53 -6.22
CA ARG A 364 41.58 4.55 -5.17
C ARG A 364 40.09 4.20 -5.19
N TYR A 365 39.24 5.19 -5.44
CA TYR A 365 37.82 4.96 -5.66
C TYR A 365 37.56 4.14 -6.92
N GLU A 366 38.24 4.42 -8.03
CA GLU A 366 38.11 3.63 -9.26
C GLU A 366 38.46 2.16 -9.05
N ALA A 367 39.61 1.90 -8.44
CA ALA A 367 40.06 0.55 -8.09
C ALA A 367 39.03 -0.18 -7.22
N ALA A 368 38.59 0.46 -6.12
CA ALA A 368 37.64 -0.12 -5.19
C ALA A 368 36.28 -0.41 -5.84
N ILE A 369 35.67 0.58 -6.49
CA ILE A 369 34.34 0.45 -7.09
C ILE A 369 34.36 -0.59 -8.21
N ARG A 370 35.37 -0.60 -9.06
CA ARG A 370 35.49 -1.59 -10.14
C ARG A 370 35.56 -3.02 -9.57
N ALA A 371 36.43 -3.25 -8.59
CA ALA A 371 36.61 -4.56 -7.99
C ALA A 371 35.32 -5.08 -7.33
N ILE A 372 34.59 -4.23 -6.59
CA ILE A 372 33.34 -4.66 -5.93
C ILE A 372 32.18 -4.87 -6.91
N LEU A 373 32.09 -4.07 -7.99
CA LEU A 373 31.01 -4.21 -8.96
C LEU A 373 31.20 -5.44 -9.86
N GLU A 374 32.44 -5.88 -10.09
CA GLU A 374 32.76 -7.13 -10.79
C GLU A 374 32.48 -8.38 -9.95
N ASP A 375 32.42 -8.27 -8.61
CA ASP A 375 32.24 -9.43 -7.72
C ASP A 375 30.81 -10.01 -7.80
N GLU A 376 30.67 -11.27 -8.20
CA GLU A 376 29.36 -11.95 -8.33
C GLU A 376 28.57 -12.04 -7.00
N GLY A 377 29.23 -11.95 -5.85
CA GLY A 377 28.61 -11.93 -4.52
C GLY A 377 28.02 -10.58 -4.11
N VAL A 378 28.12 -9.56 -4.97
CA VAL A 378 27.59 -8.20 -4.75
C VAL A 378 26.38 -7.96 -5.65
N ASP A 379 25.25 -7.62 -5.05
CA ASP A 379 23.98 -7.32 -5.74
C ASP A 379 23.76 -5.82 -6.01
N GLY A 380 24.50 -4.95 -5.31
CA GLY A 380 24.44 -3.49 -5.44
C GLY A 380 25.49 -2.79 -4.57
N ALA A 381 25.75 -1.51 -4.82
CA ALA A 381 26.79 -0.75 -4.13
C ALA A 381 26.28 0.59 -3.55
N ILE A 382 26.87 0.99 -2.43
CA ILE A 382 26.72 2.34 -1.86
C ILE A 382 28.11 2.99 -1.83
N VAL A 383 28.27 4.10 -2.54
CA VAL A 383 29.54 4.84 -2.63
C VAL A 383 29.44 6.11 -1.81
N ILE A 384 30.25 6.21 -0.77
CA ILE A 384 30.25 7.30 0.20
C ILE A 384 31.50 8.15 0.01
N LEU A 385 31.32 9.46 0.01
CA LEU A 385 32.42 10.41 -0.02
C LEU A 385 32.18 11.51 1.01
N THR A 386 33.20 11.78 1.81
CA THR A 386 33.26 12.97 2.66
C THR A 386 34.27 13.97 2.07
N PRO A 387 33.95 15.27 2.02
CA PRO A 387 34.83 16.29 1.47
C PRO A 387 35.98 16.54 2.46
N GLN A 388 37.18 16.04 2.13
CA GLN A 388 38.41 16.37 2.84
C GLN A 388 39.26 17.31 1.97
N ALA A 389 40.25 17.97 2.57
CA ALA A 389 41.06 18.97 1.87
C ALA A 389 41.77 18.45 0.61
N MET A 390 42.04 17.14 0.55
CA MET A 390 42.75 16.47 -0.54
C MET A 390 41.82 15.63 -1.44
N THR A 391 40.50 15.66 -1.22
CA THR A 391 39.56 14.77 -1.92
C THR A 391 39.19 15.29 -3.31
N ASP A 392 39.41 14.46 -4.33
CA ASP A 392 39.05 14.76 -5.73
C ASP A 392 37.54 14.52 -5.97
N ILE A 393 36.70 15.47 -5.56
CA ILE A 393 35.25 15.25 -5.54
C ILE A 393 34.66 15.05 -6.95
N LEU A 394 35.01 15.92 -7.91
CA LEU A 394 34.43 15.87 -9.25
C LEU A 394 34.97 14.66 -10.03
N GLU A 395 36.26 14.38 -9.93
CA GLU A 395 36.94 13.27 -10.56
C GLU A 395 36.41 11.94 -10.00
N THR A 396 36.15 11.85 -8.68
CA THR A 396 35.50 10.68 -8.07
C THR A 396 34.07 10.50 -8.60
N ALA A 397 33.30 11.59 -8.73
CA ALA A 397 31.98 11.53 -9.36
C ALA A 397 32.04 11.07 -10.83
N GLN A 398 33.09 11.42 -11.56
CA GLN A 398 33.31 11.01 -12.96
C GLN A 398 33.70 9.54 -13.12
N ILE A 399 34.17 8.89 -12.06
CA ILE A 399 34.50 7.46 -12.07
C ILE A 399 33.23 6.62 -12.01
N VAL A 400 32.27 6.96 -11.16
CA VAL A 400 31.11 6.10 -10.85
C VAL A 400 30.38 5.64 -12.13
N PRO A 401 29.99 6.51 -13.08
CA PRO A 401 29.34 6.07 -14.32
C PRO A 401 30.26 5.21 -15.21
N ARG A 402 31.56 5.52 -15.24
CA ARG A 402 32.55 4.85 -16.08
C ARG A 402 32.78 3.40 -15.66
N VAL A 403 32.86 3.16 -14.35
CA VAL A 403 33.07 1.81 -13.80
C VAL A 403 31.79 0.99 -13.76
N ALA A 404 30.62 1.63 -13.64
CA ALA A 404 29.32 0.97 -13.67
C ALA A 404 28.83 0.66 -15.09
N GLN A 405 29.50 1.17 -16.13
CA GLN A 405 29.11 0.95 -17.53
C GLN A 405 29.05 -0.54 -17.86
N GLY A 406 27.88 -1.00 -18.32
CA GLY A 406 27.65 -2.41 -18.68
C GLY A 406 27.40 -3.35 -17.49
N ILE A 407 27.35 -2.84 -16.26
CA ILE A 407 27.09 -3.63 -15.05
C ILE A 407 25.62 -3.50 -14.66
N ASP A 408 24.94 -4.64 -14.55
CA ASP A 408 23.53 -4.74 -14.13
C ASP A 408 23.40 -4.84 -12.60
N LYS A 409 23.92 -3.82 -11.90
CA LYS A 409 23.87 -3.66 -10.44
C LYS A 409 23.65 -2.19 -10.08
N PRO A 410 22.72 -1.85 -9.17
CA PRO A 410 22.50 -0.47 -8.77
C PRO A 410 23.68 0.09 -7.97
N VAL A 411 24.01 1.35 -8.22
CA VAL A 411 24.97 2.14 -7.45
C VAL A 411 24.28 3.39 -6.93
N LEU A 412 24.19 3.50 -5.61
CA LEU A 412 23.66 4.68 -4.93
C LEU A 412 24.79 5.45 -4.26
N CYS A 413 24.82 6.77 -4.43
CA CYS A 413 25.92 7.60 -3.91
C CYS A 413 25.50 8.39 -2.67
N SER A 414 26.46 8.67 -1.80
CA SER A 414 26.30 9.60 -0.68
C SER A 414 27.55 10.46 -0.55
N PHE A 415 27.66 11.44 -1.43
CA PHE A 415 28.63 12.52 -1.33
C PHE A 415 28.09 13.50 -0.29
N MET A 416 28.60 13.38 0.93
CA MET A 416 28.06 14.02 2.13
C MET A 416 28.43 15.50 2.16
N GLY A 417 27.42 16.36 2.09
CA GLY A 417 27.61 17.80 2.11
C GLY A 417 26.58 18.51 1.22
N ILE A 418 26.71 19.83 1.12
CA ILE A 418 25.85 20.66 0.27
C ILE A 418 26.69 21.51 -0.69
N VAL A 419 27.66 22.25 -0.14
CA VAL A 419 28.43 23.25 -0.92
C VAL A 419 29.60 22.60 -1.65
N ASP A 420 30.56 22.03 -0.92
CA ASP A 420 31.82 21.52 -1.50
C ASP A 420 31.59 20.35 -2.47
N VAL A 421 30.56 19.53 -2.20
CA VAL A 421 30.23 18.36 -3.03
C VAL A 421 29.33 18.67 -4.22
N SER A 422 28.82 19.90 -4.33
CA SER A 422 27.75 20.27 -5.28
C SER A 422 28.07 19.95 -6.74
N GLN A 423 29.32 20.15 -7.17
CA GLN A 423 29.74 19.86 -8.54
C GLN A 423 29.74 18.35 -8.82
N GLY A 424 30.30 17.55 -7.92
CA GLY A 424 30.30 16.09 -8.04
C GLY A 424 28.89 15.52 -8.00
N VAL A 425 28.04 16.00 -7.08
CA VAL A 425 26.62 15.60 -6.99
C VAL A 425 25.88 15.93 -8.29
N SER A 426 26.04 17.14 -8.80
CA SER A 426 25.42 17.57 -10.07
C SER A 426 25.87 16.70 -11.24
N TYR A 427 27.13 16.29 -11.26
CA TYR A 427 27.67 15.38 -12.28
C TYR A 427 27.04 13.99 -12.17
N LEU A 428 27.01 13.39 -10.97
CA LEU A 428 26.40 12.07 -10.74
C LEU A 428 24.94 12.06 -11.20
N GLU A 429 24.15 13.06 -10.78
CA GLU A 429 22.73 13.13 -11.08
C GLU A 429 22.43 13.23 -12.58
N ARG A 430 23.21 14.05 -13.31
CA ARG A 430 23.08 14.18 -14.77
C ARG A 430 23.47 12.91 -15.52
N ASN A 431 24.30 12.06 -14.92
CA ASN A 431 24.74 10.79 -15.49
C ASN A 431 23.96 9.58 -14.95
N GLY A 432 22.82 9.80 -14.29
CA GLY A 432 21.92 8.72 -13.87
C GLY A 432 22.26 8.09 -12.52
N PHE A 433 23.18 8.65 -11.73
CA PHE A 433 23.54 8.11 -10.40
C PHE A 433 22.92 8.98 -9.30
N PRO A 434 21.96 8.46 -8.53
CA PRO A 434 21.32 9.23 -7.47
C PRO A 434 22.30 9.46 -6.31
N ASN A 435 22.29 10.69 -5.78
CA ASN A 435 23.04 11.05 -4.60
C ASN A 435 22.12 11.36 -3.42
N TYR A 436 22.49 10.87 -2.25
CA TYR A 436 21.81 11.11 -1.00
C TYR A 436 22.71 11.95 -0.09
N THR A 437 22.14 12.88 0.67
CA THR A 437 22.92 13.72 1.59
C THR A 437 23.60 12.89 2.68
N PHE A 438 22.93 11.83 3.13
CA PHE A 438 23.40 10.93 4.16
C PHE A 438 23.20 9.47 3.73
N PRO A 439 24.10 8.55 4.12
CA PRO A 439 24.11 7.18 3.61
C PRO A 439 22.92 6.33 4.05
N GLU A 440 22.26 6.67 5.16
CA GLU A 440 21.08 5.94 5.65
C GLU A 440 19.92 6.02 4.65
N ALA A 441 19.75 7.16 3.98
CA ALA A 441 18.74 7.33 2.94
C ALA A 441 19.06 6.49 1.70
N ALA A 442 20.33 6.37 1.32
CA ALA A 442 20.78 5.49 0.25
C ALA A 442 20.51 4.02 0.60
N ALA A 443 20.88 3.59 1.81
CA ALA A 443 20.62 2.23 2.30
C ALA A 443 19.11 1.92 2.33
N ARG A 444 18.28 2.85 2.82
CA ARG A 444 16.82 2.68 2.86
C ARG A 444 16.22 2.60 1.46
N ALA A 445 16.71 3.39 0.50
CA ALA A 445 16.29 3.33 -0.90
C ALA A 445 16.69 2.00 -1.56
N MET A 446 17.93 1.55 -1.37
CA MET A 446 18.41 0.25 -1.85
C MET A 446 17.54 -0.89 -1.30
N ALA A 447 17.23 -0.88 0.00
CA ALA A 447 16.35 -1.86 0.62
C ALA A 447 14.94 -1.86 0.00
N SER A 448 14.42 -0.69 -0.39
CA SER A 448 13.14 -0.62 -1.11
C SER A 448 13.21 -1.24 -2.50
N MET A 449 14.32 -1.05 -3.21
CA MET A 449 14.54 -1.68 -4.52
C MET A 449 14.66 -3.20 -4.39
N VAL A 450 15.36 -3.70 -3.36
CA VAL A 450 15.46 -5.13 -3.04
C VAL A 450 14.07 -5.73 -2.79
N ARG A 451 13.26 -5.12 -1.92
CA ARG A 451 11.88 -5.58 -1.67
C ARG A 451 11.06 -5.66 -2.95
N PHE A 452 11.20 -4.68 -3.84
CA PHE A 452 10.52 -4.72 -5.14
C PHE A 452 11.03 -5.88 -6.01
N GLY A 453 12.35 -6.09 -6.08
CA GLY A 453 12.94 -7.22 -6.80
C GLY A 453 12.49 -8.58 -6.28
N GLU A 454 12.33 -8.73 -4.96
CA GLU A 454 11.78 -9.93 -4.32
C GLU A 454 10.30 -10.13 -4.68
N LEU A 455 9.49 -9.07 -4.66
CA LEU A 455 8.08 -9.12 -5.07
C LEU A 455 7.91 -9.60 -6.51
N LEU A 456 8.78 -9.17 -7.43
CA LEU A 456 8.77 -9.59 -8.83
C LEU A 456 9.06 -11.09 -9.01
N ARG A 457 9.72 -11.73 -8.05
CA ARG A 457 10.11 -13.14 -8.08
C ARG A 457 9.13 -14.06 -7.38
N LEU A 458 8.10 -13.53 -6.74
CA LEU A 458 7.12 -14.35 -6.04
C LEU A 458 6.47 -15.36 -7.00
N GLU A 459 6.77 -16.62 -6.75
CA GLU A 459 6.13 -17.77 -7.37
C GLU A 459 4.75 -18.01 -6.70
N LYS A 460 3.86 -18.81 -7.33
CA LYS A 460 2.55 -19.22 -6.78
C LYS A 460 1.56 -18.08 -6.50
N ARG A 461 1.35 -17.21 -7.49
CA ARG A 461 0.32 -16.15 -7.48
C ARG A 461 -1.07 -16.70 -7.85
N GLN A 462 -1.52 -17.72 -7.12
CA GLN A 462 -2.80 -18.40 -7.36
C GLN A 462 -3.66 -18.44 -6.10
N ILE A 463 -4.97 -18.29 -6.28
CA ILE A 463 -5.95 -18.51 -5.23
C ILE A 463 -6.17 -20.02 -5.14
N ARG A 464 -5.71 -20.64 -4.05
CA ARG A 464 -5.98 -22.05 -3.76
C ARG A 464 -7.44 -22.20 -3.34
N ARG A 465 -8.17 -23.10 -4.00
CA ARG A 465 -9.49 -23.54 -3.55
C ARG A 465 -9.34 -24.74 -2.62
N VAL A 466 -9.98 -24.66 -1.47
CA VAL A 466 -10.07 -25.71 -0.47
C VAL A 466 -11.43 -26.42 -0.64
N ALA A 467 -11.45 -27.72 -0.35
CA ALA A 467 -12.70 -28.48 -0.31
C ALA A 467 -13.61 -27.91 0.79
N ALA A 468 -14.83 -27.54 0.41
CA ALA A 468 -15.82 -26.96 1.31
C ALA A 468 -17.24 -27.35 0.85
N ASP A 469 -18.13 -27.60 1.81
CA ASP A 469 -19.56 -27.74 1.57
C ASP A 469 -20.24 -26.38 1.69
N LYS A 470 -20.09 -25.59 0.62
CA LYS A 470 -20.62 -24.22 0.56
C LYS A 470 -22.15 -24.17 0.72
N GLU A 471 -22.86 -25.17 0.19
CA GLU A 471 -24.32 -25.17 0.24
C GLU A 471 -24.84 -25.44 1.66
N ALA A 472 -24.22 -26.40 2.38
CA ALA A 472 -24.56 -26.63 3.78
C ALA A 472 -24.33 -25.37 4.65
N ALA A 473 -23.19 -24.69 4.47
CA ALA A 473 -22.90 -23.43 5.15
C ALA A 473 -23.93 -22.33 4.80
N SER A 474 -24.28 -22.18 3.53
CA SER A 474 -25.31 -21.24 3.08
C SER A 474 -26.67 -21.52 3.70
N GLN A 475 -27.08 -22.78 3.84
CA GLN A 475 -28.34 -23.15 4.47
C GLN A 475 -28.37 -22.79 5.96
N ILE A 476 -27.26 -23.03 6.67
CA ILE A 476 -27.12 -22.63 8.08
C ILE A 476 -27.25 -21.11 8.21
N ILE A 477 -26.52 -20.34 7.40
CA ILE A 477 -26.54 -18.86 7.42
C ILE A 477 -27.95 -18.32 7.13
N ARG A 478 -28.59 -18.78 6.05
CA ARG A 478 -29.96 -18.35 5.69
C ARG A 478 -30.95 -18.62 6.82
N ARG A 479 -30.88 -19.79 7.46
CA ARG A 479 -31.74 -20.15 8.59
C ARG A 479 -31.53 -19.21 9.78
N LYS A 480 -30.30 -18.79 10.06
CA LYS A 480 -29.98 -17.88 11.19
C LYS A 480 -30.38 -16.43 10.94
N LEU A 481 -30.38 -16.00 9.68
CA LEU A 481 -30.82 -14.65 9.28
C LEU A 481 -32.31 -14.56 8.93
N GLN A 482 -33.06 -15.67 8.94
CA GLN A 482 -34.45 -15.72 8.46
C GLN A 482 -35.36 -14.66 9.12
N ASP A 483 -35.20 -14.43 10.43
CA ASP A 483 -36.04 -13.51 11.22
C ASP A 483 -35.26 -12.28 11.75
N SER A 484 -34.02 -12.06 11.30
CA SER A 484 -33.18 -10.97 11.81
C SER A 484 -32.16 -10.48 10.78
N ARG A 485 -31.97 -9.16 10.70
CA ARG A 485 -30.94 -8.53 9.85
C ARG A 485 -29.50 -8.81 10.29
N SER A 486 -29.33 -9.24 11.54
CA SER A 486 -28.03 -9.60 12.11
C SER A 486 -28.17 -10.71 13.13
N TYR A 487 -27.19 -11.60 13.21
CA TYR A 487 -27.20 -12.71 14.16
C TYR A 487 -25.80 -12.99 14.71
N PHE A 488 -25.67 -13.06 16.03
CA PHE A 488 -24.43 -13.45 16.70
C PHE A 488 -24.44 -14.97 16.93
N MET A 489 -23.56 -15.67 16.21
CA MET A 489 -23.36 -17.11 16.35
C MET A 489 -22.30 -17.38 17.42
N PRO A 490 -22.68 -17.97 18.57
CA PRO A 490 -21.72 -18.44 19.55
C PRO A 490 -20.92 -19.64 19.03
N GLU A 491 -19.83 -19.95 19.71
CA GLU A 491 -18.84 -20.99 19.39
C GLU A 491 -19.41 -22.30 18.82
N TRP A 492 -20.41 -22.89 19.46
CA TRP A 492 -20.96 -24.18 19.00
C TRP A 492 -21.67 -24.09 17.65
N GLU A 493 -22.32 -22.96 17.34
CA GLU A 493 -22.96 -22.73 16.04
C GLU A 493 -21.93 -22.31 14.99
N ALA A 494 -20.99 -21.45 15.37
CA ALA A 494 -19.90 -21.01 14.50
C ALA A 494 -19.07 -22.22 14.02
N ASN A 495 -18.85 -23.19 14.91
CA ASN A 495 -18.16 -24.44 14.57
C ASN A 495 -18.89 -25.27 13.51
N GLU A 496 -20.23 -25.20 13.37
CA GLU A 496 -20.96 -25.88 12.29
C GLU A 496 -20.53 -25.35 10.92
N ILE A 497 -20.37 -24.02 10.79
CA ILE A 497 -19.90 -23.38 9.55
C ILE A 497 -18.42 -23.70 9.33
N LEU A 498 -17.59 -23.62 10.38
CA LEU A 498 -16.16 -23.93 10.28
C LEU A 498 -15.93 -25.39 9.82
N GLN A 499 -16.73 -26.35 10.29
CA GLN A 499 -16.68 -27.75 9.85
C GLN A 499 -17.03 -27.91 8.36
N CYS A 500 -17.97 -27.13 7.82
CA CYS A 500 -18.28 -27.13 6.39
C CYS A 500 -17.08 -26.74 5.53
N TYR A 501 -16.17 -25.93 6.08
CA TYR A 501 -14.90 -25.54 5.45
C TYR A 501 -13.71 -26.39 5.93
N GLY A 502 -13.94 -27.47 6.66
CA GLY A 502 -12.93 -28.43 7.09
C GLY A 502 -11.91 -27.89 8.12
N PHE A 503 -12.30 -26.92 8.94
CA PHE A 503 -11.47 -26.50 10.08
C PHE A 503 -11.41 -27.61 11.15
N PRO A 504 -10.26 -27.76 11.83
CA PRO A 504 -10.12 -28.71 12.92
C PRO A 504 -10.80 -28.19 14.19
N THR A 505 -12.08 -28.50 14.39
CA THR A 505 -12.83 -28.13 15.61
C THR A 505 -12.76 -29.23 16.66
N LEU A 506 -12.81 -28.84 17.94
CA LEU A 506 -12.95 -29.80 19.03
C LEU A 506 -14.34 -30.45 19.03
N LYS A 507 -14.41 -31.68 19.54
CA LYS A 507 -15.70 -32.32 19.80
C LYS A 507 -16.35 -31.61 20.98
N GLY A 508 -17.58 -31.14 20.82
CA GLY A 508 -18.32 -30.49 21.88
C GLY A 508 -19.83 -30.65 21.76
N ARG A 509 -20.53 -30.39 22.86
CA ARG A 509 -21.99 -30.43 22.95
C ARG A 509 -22.51 -29.33 23.86
N LEU A 510 -23.48 -28.55 23.38
CA LEU A 510 -24.19 -27.59 24.21
C LEU A 510 -25.15 -28.33 25.15
N VAL A 511 -25.04 -28.03 26.44
CA VAL A 511 -25.93 -28.53 27.50
C VAL A 511 -26.79 -27.36 27.98
N GLN A 512 -28.08 -27.42 27.68
CA GLN A 512 -29.05 -26.40 28.10
C GLN A 512 -29.66 -26.73 29.47
N GLU A 513 -29.76 -28.02 29.77
CA GLU A 513 -30.33 -28.53 31.02
C GLU A 513 -29.37 -29.50 31.71
N ALA A 514 -29.33 -29.47 33.05
CA ALA A 514 -28.47 -30.36 33.84
C ALA A 514 -28.73 -31.86 33.57
N SER A 515 -29.96 -32.22 33.15
CA SER A 515 -30.35 -33.58 32.75
C SER A 515 -29.55 -34.12 31.56
N GLN A 516 -29.05 -33.23 30.69
CA GLN A 516 -28.31 -33.57 29.46
C GLN A 516 -26.81 -33.77 29.72
N LEU A 517 -26.31 -33.33 30.90
CA LEU A 517 -24.89 -33.31 31.25
C LEU A 517 -24.26 -34.70 31.12
N GLY A 518 -24.87 -35.75 31.70
CA GLY A 518 -24.31 -37.11 31.68
C GLY A 518 -24.03 -37.63 30.27
N ARG A 519 -24.99 -37.48 29.35
CA ARG A 519 -24.84 -37.88 27.93
C ARG A 519 -23.74 -37.08 27.23
N ALA A 520 -23.65 -35.78 27.50
CA ALA A 520 -22.61 -34.93 26.93
C ALA A 520 -21.21 -35.34 27.40
N LEU A 521 -21.04 -35.72 28.68
CA LEU A 521 -19.77 -36.19 29.21
C LEU A 521 -19.32 -37.51 28.57
N GLU A 522 -20.23 -38.46 28.39
CA GLU A 522 -19.96 -39.74 27.71
C GLU A 522 -19.57 -39.54 26.25
N GLU A 523 -20.28 -38.66 25.54
CA GLU A 523 -20.00 -38.42 24.13
C GLU A 523 -18.68 -37.67 23.91
N VAL A 524 -18.39 -36.64 24.70
CA VAL A 524 -17.22 -35.78 24.48
C VAL A 524 -15.93 -36.42 25.01
N GLY A 525 -15.97 -36.99 26.22
CA GLY A 525 -14.84 -37.66 26.87
C GLY A 525 -13.82 -36.70 27.53
N PHE A 526 -13.17 -37.18 28.60
CA PHE A 526 -12.22 -36.40 29.40
C PHE A 526 -10.80 -36.33 28.79
N PRO A 527 -9.98 -35.31 29.14
CA PRO A 527 -10.32 -34.14 29.95
C PRO A 527 -11.17 -33.11 29.18
N LEU A 528 -11.98 -32.33 29.91
CA LEU A 528 -12.97 -31.40 29.35
C LEU A 528 -12.66 -29.94 29.71
N ALA A 529 -13.16 -29.05 28.85
CA ALA A 529 -13.42 -27.66 29.12
C ALA A 529 -14.94 -27.42 29.14
N MET A 530 -15.41 -26.59 30.07
CA MET A 530 -16.80 -26.15 30.16
C MET A 530 -16.84 -24.63 30.06
N LYS A 531 -17.62 -24.11 29.11
CA LYS A 531 -17.69 -22.69 28.79
C LYS A 531 -19.14 -22.22 28.73
N ILE A 532 -19.46 -21.08 29.33
CA ILE A 532 -20.80 -20.47 29.21
C ILE A 532 -21.08 -20.10 27.75
N SER A 533 -22.29 -20.39 27.27
CA SER A 533 -22.81 -19.90 25.99
C SER A 533 -23.91 -18.87 26.25
N SER A 534 -23.60 -17.61 26.01
CA SER A 534 -24.54 -16.50 26.14
C SER A 534 -24.17 -15.37 25.17
N PRO A 535 -25.12 -14.83 24.39
CA PRO A 535 -24.88 -13.63 23.58
C PRO A 535 -24.61 -12.39 24.42
N ASP A 536 -25.02 -12.39 25.70
CA ASP A 536 -24.94 -11.22 26.60
C ASP A 536 -23.68 -11.25 27.49
N ILE A 537 -22.89 -12.33 27.42
CA ILE A 537 -21.63 -12.50 28.16
C ILE A 537 -20.51 -12.82 27.16
N VAL A 538 -19.96 -11.76 26.56
CA VAL A 538 -18.92 -11.88 25.51
C VAL A 538 -17.57 -12.31 26.08
N HIS A 539 -17.13 -11.72 27.20
CA HIS A 539 -15.87 -12.06 27.87
C HIS A 539 -16.08 -13.17 28.92
N LYS A 540 -16.17 -14.42 28.43
CA LYS A 540 -16.48 -15.61 29.25
C LYS A 540 -15.54 -15.80 30.45
N PHE A 541 -14.25 -15.49 30.28
CA PHE A 541 -13.25 -15.62 31.35
C PHE A 541 -13.51 -14.64 32.51
N ASP A 542 -13.81 -13.38 32.20
CA ASP A 542 -14.05 -12.33 33.20
C ASP A 542 -15.31 -12.60 34.02
N ALA A 543 -16.33 -13.18 33.39
CA ALA A 543 -17.54 -13.63 34.05
C ALA A 543 -17.36 -14.95 34.83
N GLY A 544 -16.14 -15.49 34.95
CA GLY A 544 -15.87 -16.78 35.58
C GLY A 544 -16.57 -17.96 34.90
N GLY A 545 -16.96 -17.79 33.63
CA GLY A 545 -17.77 -18.71 32.85
C GLY A 545 -16.97 -19.79 32.11
N VAL A 546 -15.67 -19.91 32.36
CA VAL A 546 -14.79 -20.94 31.79
C VAL A 546 -14.18 -21.79 32.90
N ARG A 547 -14.28 -23.12 32.78
CA ARG A 547 -13.59 -24.10 33.65
C ARG A 547 -12.84 -25.09 32.77
N LEU A 548 -11.55 -25.26 33.04
CA LEU A 548 -10.63 -26.12 32.29
C LEU A 548 -10.17 -27.30 33.15
N LYS A 549 -9.58 -28.31 32.50
CA LYS A 549 -8.95 -29.47 33.16
C LYS A 549 -9.92 -30.32 33.98
N ILE A 550 -11.19 -30.39 33.58
CA ILE A 550 -12.19 -31.23 34.23
C ILE A 550 -11.90 -32.69 33.87
N ARG A 551 -11.79 -33.57 34.87
CA ARG A 551 -11.33 -34.96 34.73
C ARG A 551 -12.32 -36.00 35.26
N SER A 552 -13.35 -35.58 35.98
CA SER A 552 -14.38 -36.48 36.50
C SER A 552 -15.80 -35.93 36.30
N ILE A 553 -16.79 -36.80 36.46
CA ILE A 553 -18.22 -36.44 36.38
C ILE A 553 -18.59 -35.49 37.52
N GLU A 554 -18.05 -35.73 38.72
CA GLU A 554 -18.29 -34.91 39.90
C GLU A 554 -17.74 -33.49 39.71
N GLU A 555 -16.52 -33.37 39.17
CA GLU A 555 -15.92 -32.08 38.82
C GLU A 555 -16.76 -31.35 37.75
N ALA A 556 -17.27 -32.06 36.74
CA ALA A 556 -18.12 -31.47 35.70
C ALA A 556 -19.45 -30.95 36.26
N GLN A 557 -20.09 -31.69 37.16
CA GLN A 557 -21.33 -31.26 37.82
C GLN A 557 -21.12 -30.03 38.70
N ALA A 558 -19.99 -29.98 39.43
CA ALA A 558 -19.63 -28.82 40.23
C ALA A 558 -19.36 -27.60 39.34
N ALA A 559 -18.56 -27.76 38.28
CA ALA A 559 -18.25 -26.71 37.32
C ALA A 559 -19.50 -26.17 36.61
N TYR A 560 -20.45 -27.03 36.23
CA TYR A 560 -21.72 -26.61 35.61
C TYR A 560 -22.50 -25.65 36.51
N ARG A 561 -22.66 -26.00 37.79
CA ARG A 561 -23.38 -25.16 38.76
C ARG A 561 -22.64 -23.84 39.01
N GLU A 562 -21.32 -23.90 39.14
CA GLU A 562 -20.49 -22.72 39.38
C GLU A 562 -20.52 -21.74 38.20
N ILE A 563 -20.40 -22.23 36.97
CA ILE A 563 -20.46 -21.41 35.74
C ILE A 563 -21.80 -20.66 35.65
N LEU A 564 -22.92 -21.36 35.89
CA LEU A 564 -24.25 -20.72 35.84
C LEU A 564 -24.44 -19.68 36.96
N ALA A 565 -23.97 -19.98 38.17
CA ALA A 565 -24.03 -19.04 39.28
C ALA A 565 -23.18 -17.78 39.04
N ASN A 566 -21.98 -17.95 38.47
CA ASN A 566 -21.09 -16.84 38.12
C ASN A 566 -21.71 -15.97 37.02
N ALA A 567 -22.28 -16.60 35.98
CA ALA A 567 -22.95 -15.89 34.89
C ALA A 567 -24.12 -15.04 35.38
N GLN A 568 -24.98 -15.59 36.25
CA GLN A 568 -26.09 -14.85 36.87
C GLN A 568 -25.62 -13.73 37.80
N SER A 569 -24.52 -13.94 38.52
CA SER A 569 -23.95 -12.91 39.41
C SER A 569 -23.31 -11.78 38.61
N PHE A 570 -22.69 -12.10 37.47
CA PHE A 570 -22.06 -11.12 36.59
C PHE A 570 -23.09 -10.27 35.85
N ASN A 571 -24.14 -10.90 35.32
CA ASN A 571 -25.26 -10.21 34.69
C ASN A 571 -26.58 -10.98 34.93
N PRO A 572 -27.43 -10.52 35.87
CA PRO A 572 -28.69 -11.19 36.21
C PRO A 572 -29.70 -11.25 35.05
N GLU A 573 -29.59 -10.34 34.07
CA GLU A 573 -30.49 -10.26 32.91
C GLU A 573 -29.92 -10.99 31.68
N ALA A 574 -28.73 -11.61 31.79
CA ALA A 574 -28.11 -12.30 30.67
C ALA A 574 -28.93 -13.51 30.23
N ARG A 575 -29.17 -13.62 28.92
CA ARG A 575 -29.76 -14.81 28.30
C ARG A 575 -28.69 -15.90 28.24
N ILE A 576 -28.82 -16.89 29.11
CA ILE A 576 -27.94 -18.07 29.10
C ILE A 576 -28.57 -19.13 28.19
N GLN A 577 -27.87 -19.50 27.11
CA GLN A 577 -28.31 -20.56 26.21
C GLN A 577 -27.91 -21.95 26.70
N GLY A 578 -26.88 -22.04 27.55
CA GLY A 578 -26.38 -23.28 28.14
C GLY A 578 -24.90 -23.21 28.46
N VAL A 579 -24.32 -24.36 28.77
CA VAL A 579 -22.87 -24.56 28.95
C VAL A 579 -22.36 -25.48 27.84
N LEU A 580 -21.40 -25.00 27.05
CA LEU A 580 -20.71 -25.80 26.06
C LEU A 580 -19.71 -26.70 26.77
N ILE A 581 -19.87 -28.01 26.59
CA ILE A 581 -18.95 -29.04 27.06
C ILE A 581 -18.11 -29.49 25.88
N GLU A 582 -16.80 -29.32 25.99
CA GLU A 582 -15.89 -29.53 24.88
C GLU A 582 -14.65 -30.30 25.33
N ARG A 583 -14.11 -31.14 24.43
CA ARG A 583 -12.87 -31.83 24.69
C ARG A 583 -11.75 -30.82 24.89
N MET A 584 -10.97 -30.95 25.95
CA MET A 584 -9.89 -30.02 26.22
C MET A 584 -8.76 -30.18 25.19
N ALA A 585 -8.40 -29.08 24.53
CA ALA A 585 -7.23 -29.05 23.65
C ALA A 585 -5.93 -29.33 24.43
N ARG A 586 -4.96 -29.94 23.75
CA ARG A 586 -3.59 -30.06 24.27
C ARG A 586 -2.93 -28.68 24.32
N GLY A 587 -1.88 -28.53 25.12
CA GLY A 587 -1.07 -27.31 25.11
C GLY A 587 -0.37 -27.12 23.76
N GLY A 588 -0.26 -25.87 23.32
CA GLY A 588 0.35 -25.48 22.05
C GLY A 588 0.58 -23.98 22.00
N VAL A 589 1.02 -23.47 20.86
CA VAL A 589 1.15 -22.02 20.64
C VAL A 589 -0.21 -21.47 20.21
N GLU A 590 -0.68 -20.45 20.90
CA GLU A 590 -1.95 -19.79 20.58
C GLU A 590 -1.75 -18.73 19.49
N VAL A 591 -2.50 -18.85 18.39
CA VAL A 591 -2.59 -17.84 17.33
C VAL A 591 -4.03 -17.39 17.16
N ILE A 592 -4.23 -16.21 16.58
CA ILE A 592 -5.56 -15.66 16.29
C ILE A 592 -5.77 -15.59 14.78
N LEU A 593 -6.94 -16.03 14.34
CA LEU A 593 -7.42 -15.84 12.97
C LEU A 593 -8.73 -15.07 13.05
N GLY A 594 -8.84 -13.97 12.34
CA GLY A 594 -10.07 -13.17 12.32
C GLY A 594 -10.40 -12.69 10.92
N ALA A 595 -11.63 -12.26 10.72
CA ALA A 595 -12.02 -11.55 9.53
C ALA A 595 -13.05 -10.48 9.83
N THR A 596 -12.95 -9.35 9.17
CA THR A 596 -13.96 -8.29 9.17
C THR A 596 -14.28 -7.89 7.75
N ARG A 597 -15.53 -7.48 7.50
CA ARG A 597 -15.94 -6.99 6.18
C ARG A 597 -15.87 -5.47 6.13
N ASP A 598 -14.93 -4.96 5.34
CA ASP A 598 -14.88 -3.54 5.00
C ASP A 598 -15.93 -3.23 3.91
N PRO A 599 -16.74 -2.17 4.06
CA PRO A 599 -17.78 -1.82 3.10
C PRO A 599 -17.26 -1.52 1.68
N ARG A 600 -16.01 -1.07 1.54
CA ARG A 600 -15.41 -0.71 0.24
C ARG A 600 -14.53 -1.82 -0.33
N PHE A 601 -13.87 -2.56 0.54
CA PHE A 601 -12.83 -3.51 0.14
C PHE A 601 -13.26 -4.97 0.23
N GLY A 602 -14.37 -5.25 0.92
CA GLY A 602 -14.84 -6.60 1.16
C GLY A 602 -14.11 -7.24 2.36
N PRO A 603 -13.97 -8.57 2.38
CA PRO A 603 -13.48 -9.27 3.56
C PRO A 603 -11.96 -9.09 3.75
N ILE A 604 -11.57 -8.63 4.93
CA ILE A 604 -10.20 -8.51 5.40
C ILE A 604 -9.95 -9.59 6.44
N CYS A 605 -9.07 -10.54 6.13
CA CYS A 605 -8.57 -11.53 7.07
C CYS A 605 -7.43 -10.95 7.91
N MET A 606 -7.34 -11.41 9.16
CA MET A 606 -6.34 -11.07 10.16
C MET A 606 -5.65 -12.35 10.63
N PHE A 607 -4.34 -12.29 10.83
CA PHE A 607 -3.55 -13.30 11.50
C PHE A 607 -2.59 -12.66 12.51
N GLY A 608 -2.45 -13.25 13.70
CA GLY A 608 -1.51 -12.78 14.72
C GLY A 608 -1.21 -13.81 15.79
N LEU A 609 -0.36 -13.43 16.75
CA LEU A 609 -0.17 -14.20 17.98
C LEU A 609 -1.42 -14.08 18.85
N GLY A 610 -1.98 -15.22 19.28
CA GLY A 610 -3.27 -15.35 19.95
C GLY A 610 -3.18 -15.35 21.47
N GLY A 611 -4.32 -15.56 22.11
CA GLY A 611 -4.44 -15.63 23.56
C GLY A 611 -4.58 -14.26 24.22
N THR A 612 -4.26 -14.17 25.51
CA THR A 612 -4.50 -12.97 26.34
C THR A 612 -3.62 -11.77 25.97
N PHE A 613 -2.56 -11.97 25.19
CA PHE A 613 -1.60 -10.91 24.84
C PHE A 613 -1.91 -10.19 23.52
N VAL A 614 -2.95 -10.60 22.77
CA VAL A 614 -3.33 -10.02 21.46
C VAL A 614 -3.53 -8.51 21.57
N GLU A 615 -4.35 -8.07 22.53
CA GLU A 615 -4.71 -6.65 22.71
C GLU A 615 -3.52 -5.79 23.16
N ALA A 616 -2.61 -6.38 23.93
CA ALA A 616 -1.45 -5.69 24.50
C ALA A 616 -0.28 -5.57 23.51
N LEU A 617 -0.07 -6.56 22.65
CA LEU A 617 1.08 -6.60 21.73
C LEU A 617 0.77 -6.07 20.32
N GLN A 618 -0.51 -6.11 19.92
CA GLN A 618 -0.98 -5.70 18.59
C GLN A 618 -0.13 -6.31 17.45
N ASP A 619 0.35 -7.55 17.64
CA ASP A 619 1.21 -8.26 16.68
C ASP A 619 0.36 -9.04 15.67
N VAL A 620 -0.31 -8.29 14.80
CA VAL A 620 -1.28 -8.79 13.81
C VAL A 620 -0.94 -8.30 12.41
N THR A 621 -1.38 -9.05 11.40
CA THR A 621 -1.22 -8.76 9.99
C THR A 621 -2.55 -8.95 9.26
N PHE A 622 -2.78 -8.19 8.19
CA PHE A 622 -4.06 -8.16 7.48
C PHE A 622 -3.91 -8.43 5.98
N ARG A 623 -4.88 -9.15 5.38
CA ARG A 623 -4.98 -9.38 3.92
C ARG A 623 -6.43 -9.39 3.48
N LEU A 624 -6.68 -8.87 2.29
CA LEU A 624 -7.97 -9.03 1.62
C LEU A 624 -8.15 -10.46 1.11
N ALA A 625 -9.37 -10.97 1.25
CA ALA A 625 -9.82 -12.22 0.70
C ALA A 625 -10.63 -12.02 -0.60
N PRO A 626 -10.55 -12.94 -1.57
CA PRO A 626 -9.70 -14.14 -1.56
C PRO A 626 -8.22 -13.80 -1.77
N MET A 627 -7.32 -14.48 -1.05
CA MET A 627 -5.88 -14.23 -1.12
C MET A 627 -5.12 -15.34 -1.85
N TRP A 628 -3.91 -15.03 -2.33
CA TRP A 628 -3.00 -16.03 -2.87
C TRP A 628 -2.39 -16.89 -1.77
N GLU A 629 -2.01 -18.13 -2.08
CA GLU A 629 -1.32 -19.01 -1.13
C GLU A 629 -0.09 -18.33 -0.51
N VAL A 630 0.74 -17.69 -1.35
CA VAL A 630 1.93 -16.95 -0.91
C VAL A 630 1.59 -15.79 0.03
N SER A 631 0.39 -15.21 -0.06
CA SER A 631 -0.02 -14.15 0.87
C SER A 631 -0.18 -14.66 2.29
N ALA A 632 -0.72 -15.87 2.48
CA ALA A 632 -0.86 -16.49 3.79
C ALA A 632 0.51 -16.82 4.42
N GLU A 633 1.46 -17.31 3.62
CA GLU A 633 2.83 -17.54 4.10
C GLU A 633 3.51 -16.23 4.54
N ILE A 634 3.37 -15.17 3.74
CA ILE A 634 3.91 -13.85 4.09
C ILE A 634 3.23 -13.32 5.37
N MET A 635 1.92 -13.48 5.55
CA MET A 635 1.23 -13.09 6.80
C MET A 635 1.88 -13.74 8.02
N ILE A 636 2.11 -15.05 7.97
CA ILE A 636 2.69 -15.80 9.10
C ILE A 636 4.12 -15.33 9.40
N ARG A 637 4.94 -15.08 8.37
CA ARG A 637 6.32 -14.62 8.55
C ARG A 637 6.43 -13.16 9.00
N SER A 638 5.38 -12.35 8.83
CA SER A 638 5.42 -10.90 9.04
C SER A 638 5.13 -10.47 10.49
N ILE A 639 4.60 -11.36 11.34
CA ILE A 639 4.40 -11.05 12.76
C ILE A 639 5.75 -11.03 13.48
N LYS A 640 5.92 -10.11 14.43
CA LYS A 640 7.16 -9.96 15.23
C LYS A 640 7.48 -11.24 16.00
N ALA A 641 6.44 -11.93 16.47
CA ALA A 641 6.53 -13.17 17.20
C ALA A 641 6.72 -14.41 16.32
N TYR A 642 7.02 -14.28 15.01
CA TYR A 642 7.24 -15.44 14.14
C TYR A 642 8.32 -16.39 14.68
N LYS A 643 9.35 -15.86 15.36
CA LYS A 643 10.38 -16.67 16.05
C LYS A 643 9.83 -17.62 17.12
N VAL A 644 8.67 -17.31 17.72
CA VAL A 644 7.98 -18.21 18.65
C VAL A 644 7.46 -19.43 17.91
N LEU A 645 6.90 -19.24 16.72
CA LEU A 645 6.43 -20.33 15.86
C LEU A 645 7.60 -21.18 15.32
N GLN A 646 8.81 -20.61 15.22
CA GLN A 646 10.03 -21.36 14.86
C GLN A 646 10.60 -22.20 16.02
N GLY A 647 10.00 -22.13 17.21
CA GLY A 647 10.49 -22.79 18.42
C GLY A 647 11.41 -21.89 19.24
N LEU A 648 11.20 -21.90 20.56
CA LEU A 648 11.94 -21.07 21.51
C LEU A 648 12.29 -21.91 22.74
N ARG A 649 13.55 -21.80 23.21
CA ARG A 649 14.03 -22.39 24.49
C ARG A 649 13.73 -23.91 24.63
N GLY A 650 13.94 -24.67 23.56
CA GLY A 650 13.73 -26.13 23.57
C GLY A 650 12.30 -26.59 23.26
N LEU A 651 11.36 -25.67 23.03
CA LEU A 651 10.07 -26.00 22.43
C LEU A 651 10.24 -26.31 20.92
N PRO A 652 9.56 -27.35 20.40
CA PRO A 652 9.61 -27.66 18.98
C PRO A 652 8.95 -26.55 18.14
N PRO A 653 9.32 -26.41 16.85
CA PRO A 653 8.63 -25.54 15.91
C PRO A 653 7.14 -25.89 15.79
N SER A 654 6.30 -24.89 15.59
CA SER A 654 4.85 -25.04 15.35
C SER A 654 4.58 -25.50 13.91
N ASP A 655 3.45 -26.17 13.70
CA ASP A 655 2.97 -26.58 12.38
C ASP A 655 2.50 -25.37 11.54
N ILE A 656 3.43 -24.74 10.82
CA ILE A 656 3.18 -23.57 9.96
C ILE A 656 2.23 -23.90 8.80
N GLU A 657 2.29 -25.11 8.27
CA GLU A 657 1.46 -25.53 7.14
C GLU A 657 -0.01 -25.66 7.56
N ALA A 658 -0.27 -26.14 8.79
CA ALA A 658 -1.62 -26.16 9.35
C ALA A 658 -2.20 -24.75 9.55
N ILE A 659 -1.39 -23.79 10.04
CA ILE A 659 -1.80 -22.38 10.14
C ILE A 659 -2.16 -21.84 8.75
N LYS A 660 -1.28 -22.05 7.76
CA LYS A 660 -1.49 -21.60 6.38
C LYS A 660 -2.79 -22.15 5.80
N ASP A 661 -3.06 -23.44 6.00
CA ASP A 661 -4.29 -24.08 5.52
C ASP A 661 -5.55 -23.46 6.15
N CYS A 662 -5.54 -23.18 7.45
CA CYS A 662 -6.63 -22.48 8.15
C CYS A 662 -6.83 -21.03 7.66
N ILE A 663 -5.75 -20.28 7.39
CA ILE A 663 -5.85 -18.93 6.81
C ILE A 663 -6.51 -18.98 5.43
N LEU A 664 -6.16 -19.96 4.59
CA LEU A 664 -6.74 -20.09 3.25
C LEU A 664 -8.21 -20.54 3.30
N ARG A 665 -8.57 -21.44 4.22
CA ARG A 665 -9.98 -21.80 4.49
C ARG A 665 -10.77 -20.59 4.94
N LEU A 666 -10.21 -19.79 5.84
CA LEU A 666 -10.84 -18.55 6.30
C LEU A 666 -11.07 -17.61 5.12
N SER A 667 -10.04 -17.38 4.30
CA SER A 667 -10.10 -16.53 3.11
C SER A 667 -11.20 -16.97 2.15
N GLN A 668 -11.31 -18.26 1.86
CA GLN A 668 -12.35 -18.78 0.99
C GLN A 668 -13.74 -18.62 1.64
N MET A 669 -13.91 -19.01 2.90
CA MET A 669 -15.20 -18.95 3.61
C MET A 669 -15.80 -17.55 3.63
N VAL A 670 -15.01 -16.53 3.96
CA VAL A 670 -15.51 -15.13 3.99
C VAL A 670 -15.67 -14.55 2.58
N SER A 671 -15.04 -15.14 1.56
CA SER A 671 -15.31 -14.77 0.17
C SER A 671 -16.59 -15.40 -0.35
N ASP A 672 -16.88 -16.63 0.07
CA ASP A 672 -18.04 -17.41 -0.35
C ASP A 672 -19.35 -16.94 0.32
N HIS A 673 -19.26 -16.33 1.50
CA HIS A 673 -20.39 -15.86 2.30
C HIS A 673 -20.28 -14.37 2.66
N PRO A 674 -20.84 -13.47 1.82
CA PRO A 674 -20.93 -12.04 2.08
C PRO A 674 -21.59 -11.67 3.41
N GLU A 675 -22.44 -12.56 3.93
CA GLU A 675 -23.19 -12.38 5.17
C GLU A 675 -22.30 -12.40 6.42
N ILE A 676 -21.11 -13.01 6.34
CA ILE A 676 -20.12 -12.99 7.41
C ILE A 676 -19.51 -11.60 7.49
N CYS A 677 -19.88 -10.85 8.53
CA CYS A 677 -19.41 -9.50 8.79
C CYS A 677 -18.19 -9.48 9.69
N GLU A 678 -18.19 -10.32 10.73
CA GLU A 678 -17.07 -10.54 11.62
C GLU A 678 -16.93 -12.03 11.90
N LEU A 679 -15.70 -12.50 11.97
CA LEU A 679 -15.36 -13.84 12.42
C LEU A 679 -14.11 -13.75 13.27
N ASP A 680 -14.10 -14.44 14.38
CA ASP A 680 -12.96 -14.50 15.28
C ASP A 680 -12.73 -15.94 15.74
N ILE A 681 -11.51 -16.43 15.57
CA ILE A 681 -10.99 -17.70 16.06
C ILE A 681 -9.86 -17.36 17.01
N ASN A 682 -10.14 -17.37 18.31
CA ASN A 682 -9.18 -16.97 19.32
C ASN A 682 -9.33 -17.79 20.62
N PRO A 683 -8.45 -18.77 20.89
CA PRO A 683 -7.28 -19.12 20.10
C PRO A 683 -7.54 -20.23 19.07
N LEU A 684 -6.78 -20.18 17.96
CA LEU A 684 -6.36 -21.38 17.24
C LEU A 684 -5.10 -21.91 17.93
N ILE A 685 -5.13 -23.14 18.44
CA ILE A 685 -3.99 -23.75 19.13
C ILE A 685 -3.19 -24.57 18.13
N VAL A 686 -1.91 -24.23 17.97
CA VAL A 686 -0.99 -24.87 17.02
C VAL A 686 -0.06 -25.82 17.76
N TYR A 687 0.03 -27.05 17.24
CA TYR A 687 0.86 -28.11 17.79
C TYR A 687 2.25 -28.14 17.12
N PRO A 688 3.17 -29.00 17.61
CA PRO A 688 4.45 -29.21 16.93
C PRO A 688 4.27 -29.57 15.46
N GLU A 689 5.28 -29.28 14.65
CA GLU A 689 5.31 -29.57 13.22
C GLU A 689 4.82 -31.00 12.89
N GLY A 690 3.81 -31.11 12.02
CA GLY A 690 3.20 -32.37 11.60
C GLY A 690 2.02 -32.84 12.47
N GLU A 691 1.75 -32.18 13.59
CA GLU A 691 0.62 -32.50 14.47
C GLU A 691 -0.62 -31.62 14.26
N GLY A 692 -0.55 -30.62 13.37
CA GLY A 692 -1.68 -29.78 13.00
C GLY A 692 -2.02 -28.66 14.00
N CYS A 693 -3.29 -28.26 13.99
CA CYS A 693 -3.84 -27.25 14.89
C CYS A 693 -5.29 -27.57 15.25
N VAL A 694 -5.87 -26.82 16.20
CA VAL A 694 -7.28 -26.96 16.58
C VAL A 694 -7.91 -25.62 16.96
N VAL A 695 -9.14 -25.39 16.54
CA VAL A 695 -9.98 -24.25 16.94
C VAL A 695 -10.45 -24.48 18.38
N ALA A 696 -10.03 -23.60 19.29
CA ALA A 696 -10.35 -23.71 20.70
C ALA A 696 -11.40 -22.68 21.18
N ASP A 697 -11.66 -21.62 20.42
CA ASP A 697 -12.85 -20.78 20.57
C ASP A 697 -13.13 -20.12 19.21
N SER A 698 -14.40 -19.85 18.94
CA SER A 698 -14.83 -19.17 17.72
C SER A 698 -16.12 -18.37 17.93
N ARG A 699 -16.31 -17.35 17.10
CA ARG A 699 -17.57 -16.60 17.00
C ARG A 699 -17.74 -16.01 15.61
N ILE A 700 -18.99 -15.88 15.18
CA ILE A 700 -19.34 -15.27 13.89
C ILE A 700 -20.46 -14.27 14.11
N LEU A 701 -20.28 -13.05 13.59
CA LEU A 701 -21.36 -12.08 13.42
C LEU A 701 -21.82 -12.11 11.97
N LEU A 702 -23.08 -12.50 11.78
CA LEU A 702 -23.77 -12.44 10.51
C LEU A 702 -24.55 -11.12 10.38
N SER A 703 -24.62 -10.59 9.17
CA SER A 703 -25.59 -9.56 8.79
C SER A 703 -25.99 -9.72 7.33
N GLU A 704 -27.20 -9.30 6.98
CA GLU A 704 -27.58 -9.15 5.58
C GLU A 704 -26.56 -8.23 4.86
N PRO A 705 -26.09 -8.62 3.65
CA PRO A 705 -25.21 -7.77 2.87
C PRO A 705 -25.91 -6.43 2.61
N ARG A 706 -25.20 -5.32 2.83
CA ARG A 706 -25.68 -4.00 2.41
C ARG A 706 -25.42 -3.85 0.91
N ASP A 707 -26.46 -3.51 0.16
CA ASP A 707 -26.38 -3.20 -1.28
C ASP A 707 -25.40 -2.05 -1.59
#